data_AF-A0A0A2WD27-F1
#
_entry.id   AF-A0A0A2WD27-F1
#
_cell.length_a   1.000
_cell.length_b   1.000
_cell.length_c   1.000
_cell.angle_alpha   90.00
_cell.angle_beta   90.00
_cell.angle_gamma   90.00
#
_symmetry.space_group_name_H-M   'P 1'
#
loop_
_entity.id
_entity.type
_entity.pdbx_description
1 polymer ?
#
loop_
_entity_poly.entity_id
_entity_poly.type
_entity_poly.pdbx_seq_one_letter_code
_entity_poly.pdbx_strand_id
1 'polypeptide(L)'
;MDSNDLEKERGITILAKNTAIKWNDYRINIVDTPGHADFGGEVERVMSMVDSVLLVVDAMDGPMPQTRFVTKKAFAHGLKPIVVINKVDRPGARPDWVVDQVFDLFVNLDATDEQLDFPIIYASALNGIAGMDHTDMAEDMTPLYQAIVDRVPAPSVDLDGPLQMQISQLDYNNYVGVIGIGRIKRGKVKPNQQITIIDSEGKTRNGKVGKVLTHLGLERIESTEAEAGDIIAITGLGELNISDTICDTQNVEALPALSVDEPTVSMFFNVNTSPFCGKEGKFVTSRQILDRLNKELVHNVALRVEETEDADAFRVSGRGELHLSVLIENMRREGFELAVSRPKVIFREIDGRKQEPFENVTLDVEEQHQGSVMQALGERKGDLKNMNPDGKGRVRLDYVIPSRGLIGFRNEFMTMTSGTGLLYSTFSHYDDIRQGEVGQRQNGVLISNGQGKAVAFALFGLQDRGKLFLGHGAEVYEGQIIGIHSRSNDLTVNCLTGKKLTNMRASGTDEATTLVPAQKMTLEQALEFIDDDELVEVTPLSVRIRNVIVDIDFNRVLGVWSDYSRVPLANLQKSFAMGETFHQHERGQISDEVFAERLCHEMDVALSYEQFAAGWQAIFIGLRKETIGVMQKLRGQGHRVVVLSNTNRLHTGFWPDEYPEVAQSADKIYLSQEMGMRKPDAEIYLKVLQEEGFPADQAVFFDDNADNIHGARAVGITSIQVIDKQTIPDWPLWAWGKLLWQRIDQDNMTTLAGNLAYVSLLSLVPLVAVVFALFAAFPMFADISVQLRHFIFANFMPATGDVIQRYIEQFVANSNRMTAVGAIGLIVTSLLLMYAVDSALNTIWRSKRVRPKVYSFAIYWMILTLGPLLAGASLAISSYLLSLRWASELNSVLDEVLRIFPLLLSWLAFWLLYSLVPTTSVRAKDAMIGSLVAALLFELGKKGFALYITMFPSYQLIYGVLAVIPILFVWVYWTWCIVLLGAEITASLGDYRKLRQAAEQEELEEQ
;
A
#
# COMPACT_ATOMS: atom_id res chain seq x y z
N MET A 1 -22.97 -13.71 -27.00
CA MET A 1 -22.22 -12.62 -27.67
C MET A 1 -20.79 -12.54 -27.15
N ASP A 2 -20.54 -12.94 -25.90
CA ASP A 2 -19.19 -13.10 -25.34
C ASP A 2 -18.42 -14.28 -25.96
N SER A 3 -17.64 -13.98 -26.99
CA SER A 3 -16.85 -14.96 -27.74
C SER A 3 -15.37 -14.91 -27.36
N ASN A 4 -14.88 -13.77 -26.85
CA ASN A 4 -13.50 -13.58 -26.43
C ASN A 4 -13.25 -14.33 -25.11
N ASP A 5 -12.10 -14.99 -24.99
CA ASP A 5 -11.73 -15.75 -23.79
C ASP A 5 -11.64 -14.84 -22.56
N LEU A 6 -11.16 -13.60 -22.72
CA LEU A 6 -11.13 -12.62 -21.62
C LEU A 6 -12.51 -12.19 -21.16
N GLU A 7 -13.48 -12.06 -22.08
CA GLU A 7 -14.86 -11.73 -21.73
C GLU A 7 -15.49 -12.86 -20.91
N LYS A 8 -15.23 -14.12 -21.27
CA LYS A 8 -15.71 -15.30 -20.55
C LYS A 8 -15.06 -15.47 -19.18
N GLU A 9 -13.75 -15.24 -19.07
CA GLU A 9 -13.00 -15.37 -17.82
C GLU A 9 -13.38 -14.29 -16.81
N ARG A 10 -13.55 -13.05 -17.28
CA ARG A 10 -13.87 -11.90 -16.42
C ARG A 10 -15.38 -11.70 -16.22
N GLY A 11 -16.21 -12.32 -17.06
CA GLY A 11 -17.67 -12.17 -17.03
C GLY A 11 -18.15 -10.76 -17.40
N ILE A 12 -17.37 -10.02 -18.22
CA ILE A 12 -17.70 -8.67 -18.69
C ILE A 12 -17.56 -8.59 -20.20
N THR A 13 -18.47 -7.86 -20.84
CA THR A 13 -18.34 -7.47 -22.26
C THR A 13 -17.27 -6.39 -22.38
N ILE A 14 -16.28 -6.60 -23.25
CA ILE A 14 -15.15 -5.68 -23.43
C ILE A 14 -15.30 -4.92 -24.74
N LEU A 15 -15.69 -5.63 -25.82
CA LEU A 15 -15.90 -5.02 -27.13
C LEU A 15 -17.37 -5.10 -27.52
N ALA A 16 -17.90 -3.99 -28.01
CA ALA A 16 -19.24 -3.98 -28.56
C ALA A 16 -19.37 -4.87 -29.81
N LYS A 17 -20.48 -5.62 -29.90
CA LYS A 17 -20.75 -6.54 -31.02
C LYS A 17 -22.16 -6.36 -31.55
N ASN A 18 -22.29 -6.41 -32.88
CA ASN A 18 -23.59 -6.37 -33.52
C ASN A 18 -24.10 -7.79 -33.81
N THR A 19 -25.38 -8.04 -33.56
CA THR A 19 -26.10 -9.25 -33.99
C THR A 19 -27.38 -8.84 -34.68
N ALA A 20 -27.59 -9.38 -35.88
CA ALA A 20 -28.80 -9.10 -36.65
C ALA A 20 -29.73 -10.32 -36.62
N ILE A 21 -30.93 -10.13 -36.07
CA ILE A 21 -31.99 -11.13 -36.02
C ILE A 21 -33.03 -10.80 -37.09
N LYS A 22 -33.45 -11.82 -37.84
CA LYS A 22 -34.62 -11.71 -38.71
C LYS A 22 -35.82 -12.33 -37.99
N TRP A 23 -36.79 -11.50 -37.62
CA TRP A 23 -38.01 -11.92 -36.97
C TRP A 23 -39.20 -11.44 -37.81
N ASN A 24 -39.95 -12.38 -38.39
CA ASN A 24 -40.94 -12.09 -39.42
C ASN A 24 -40.32 -11.27 -40.58
N ASP A 25 -40.92 -10.12 -40.90
CA ASP A 25 -40.43 -9.17 -41.90
C ASP A 25 -39.49 -8.10 -41.31
N TYR A 26 -39.24 -8.13 -40.00
CA TYR A 26 -38.38 -7.18 -39.31
C TYR A 26 -36.93 -7.66 -39.24
N ARG A 27 -36.00 -6.70 -39.38
CA ARG A 27 -34.57 -6.88 -39.12
C ARG A 27 -34.22 -6.14 -37.83
N ILE A 28 -33.93 -6.89 -36.77
CA ILE A 28 -33.60 -6.36 -35.45
C ILE A 28 -32.09 -6.43 -35.28
N ASN A 29 -31.42 -5.28 -35.23
CA ASN A 29 -30.00 -5.21 -34.89
C ASN A 29 -29.87 -4.98 -33.39
N ILE A 30 -29.25 -5.94 -32.70
CA ILE A 30 -28.91 -5.85 -31.28
C ILE A 30 -27.42 -5.57 -31.21
N VAL A 31 -27.07 -4.39 -30.68
CA VAL A 31 -25.68 -4.03 -30.42
C VAL A 31 -25.41 -4.21 -28.94
N ASP A 32 -24.56 -5.19 -28.63
CA ASP A 32 -24.09 -5.46 -27.28
C ASP A 32 -23.08 -4.39 -26.87
N THR A 33 -23.14 -3.92 -25.63
CA THR A 33 -22.31 -2.83 -25.11
C THR A 33 -21.55 -3.24 -23.86
N PRO A 34 -20.28 -2.81 -23.70
CA PRO A 34 -19.56 -2.97 -22.46
C PRO A 34 -20.30 -2.34 -21.27
N GLY A 35 -20.39 -3.07 -20.15
CA GLY A 35 -21.02 -2.58 -18.92
C GLY A 35 -20.07 -1.82 -17.98
N HIS A 36 -18.76 -1.86 -18.21
CA HIS A 36 -17.77 -1.25 -17.33
C HIS A 36 -17.38 0.17 -17.78
N ALA A 37 -17.24 1.10 -16.83
CA ALA A 37 -17.00 2.52 -17.09
C ALA A 37 -15.71 2.81 -17.91
N ASP A 38 -14.66 2.03 -17.70
CA ASP A 38 -13.40 2.08 -18.46
C ASP A 38 -13.57 1.93 -19.99
N PHE A 39 -14.69 1.36 -20.45
CA PHE A 39 -15.04 1.23 -21.87
C PHE A 39 -16.15 2.21 -22.30
N GLY A 40 -16.40 3.27 -21.53
CA GLY A 40 -17.49 4.22 -21.77
C GLY A 40 -17.45 4.92 -23.13
N GLY A 41 -16.25 5.15 -23.68
CA GLY A 41 -16.10 5.68 -25.03
C GLY A 41 -16.64 4.75 -26.12
N GLU A 42 -16.67 3.43 -25.90
CA GLU A 42 -17.35 2.49 -26.81
C GLU A 42 -18.86 2.60 -26.70
N VAL A 43 -19.37 2.75 -25.49
CA VAL A 43 -20.81 2.87 -25.21
C VAL A 43 -21.41 4.05 -25.98
N GLU A 44 -20.82 5.24 -25.89
CA GLU A 44 -21.35 6.42 -26.60
C GLU A 44 -21.38 6.25 -28.12
N ARG A 45 -20.35 5.61 -28.69
CA ARG A 45 -20.31 5.32 -30.12
C ARG A 45 -21.39 4.34 -30.54
N VAL A 46 -21.65 3.32 -29.72
CA VAL A 46 -22.76 2.38 -29.97
C VAL A 46 -24.11 3.09 -29.89
N MET A 47 -24.32 3.97 -28.91
CA MET A 47 -25.57 4.71 -28.76
C MET A 47 -25.92 5.54 -30.01
N SER A 48 -24.92 5.98 -30.80
CA SER A 48 -25.15 6.68 -32.07
C SER A 48 -25.76 5.82 -33.19
N MET A 49 -25.64 4.49 -33.08
CA MET A 49 -26.10 3.52 -34.08
C MET A 49 -27.49 2.94 -33.77
N VAL A 50 -28.02 3.15 -32.56
CA VAL A 50 -29.27 2.54 -32.10
C VAL A 50 -30.33 3.60 -31.80
N ASP A 51 -31.59 3.19 -31.78
CA ASP A 51 -32.75 4.07 -31.56
C ASP A 51 -33.53 3.74 -30.26
N SER A 52 -33.08 2.73 -29.51
CA SER A 52 -33.63 2.33 -28.21
C SER A 52 -32.58 1.53 -27.41
N VAL A 53 -32.83 1.31 -26.11
CA VAL A 53 -31.97 0.51 -25.24
C VAL A 53 -32.77 -0.63 -24.59
N LEU A 54 -32.20 -1.83 -24.56
CA LEU A 54 -32.77 -2.98 -23.88
C LEU A 54 -32.07 -3.18 -22.53
N LEU A 55 -32.73 -2.83 -21.44
CA LEU A 55 -32.20 -2.94 -20.08
C LEU A 55 -32.56 -4.30 -19.47
N VAL A 56 -31.60 -5.22 -19.43
CA VAL A 56 -31.80 -6.54 -18.82
C VAL A 56 -31.40 -6.51 -17.34
N VAL A 57 -32.32 -6.93 -16.46
CA VAL A 57 -32.18 -6.86 -15.00
C VAL A 57 -32.47 -8.24 -14.40
N ASP A 58 -31.72 -8.64 -13.37
CA ASP A 58 -31.95 -9.91 -12.67
C ASP A 58 -33.16 -9.80 -11.73
N ALA A 59 -34.08 -10.78 -11.80
CA ALA A 59 -35.32 -10.80 -11.02
C ALA A 59 -35.13 -10.96 -9.50
N MET A 60 -33.94 -11.32 -9.04
CA MET A 60 -33.60 -11.45 -7.63
C MET A 60 -32.73 -10.29 -7.15
N ASP A 61 -31.68 -9.97 -7.90
CA ASP A 61 -30.67 -8.99 -7.47
C ASP A 61 -31.07 -7.55 -7.78
N GLY A 62 -31.88 -7.33 -8.81
CA GLY A 62 -32.29 -5.99 -9.25
C GLY A 62 -31.26 -5.27 -10.12
N PRO A 63 -31.41 -3.95 -10.35
CA PRO A 63 -30.52 -3.19 -11.21
C PRO A 63 -29.13 -3.07 -10.59
N MET A 64 -28.13 -3.53 -11.33
CA MET A 64 -26.73 -3.47 -10.91
C MET A 64 -26.16 -2.06 -11.15
N PRO A 65 -25.31 -1.54 -10.26
CA PRO A 65 -24.75 -0.20 -10.44
C PRO A 65 -23.89 -0.01 -11.70
N GLN A 66 -23.27 -1.06 -12.25
CA GLN A 66 -22.59 -1.00 -13.57
C GLN A 66 -23.54 -0.50 -14.65
N THR A 67 -24.79 -0.95 -14.60
CA THR A 67 -25.82 -0.62 -15.59
C THR A 67 -26.22 0.86 -15.52
N ARG A 68 -26.08 1.51 -14.36
CA ARG A 68 -26.41 2.93 -14.17
C ARG A 68 -25.64 3.85 -15.11
N PHE A 69 -24.35 3.58 -15.35
CA PHE A 69 -23.52 4.41 -16.23
C PHE A 69 -24.02 4.36 -17.67
N VAL A 70 -24.22 3.15 -18.20
CA VAL A 70 -24.69 2.91 -19.56
C VAL A 70 -26.10 3.48 -19.75
N THR A 71 -27.00 3.25 -18.79
CA THR A 71 -28.36 3.79 -18.80
C THR A 71 -28.37 5.32 -18.78
N LYS A 72 -27.53 5.96 -17.95
CA LYS A 72 -27.40 7.42 -17.91
C LYS A 72 -27.00 7.99 -19.27
N LYS A 73 -26.03 7.36 -19.94
CA LYS A 73 -25.61 7.76 -21.30
C LYS A 73 -26.73 7.56 -22.31
N ALA A 74 -27.44 6.43 -22.27
CA ALA A 74 -28.59 6.19 -23.14
C ALA A 74 -29.68 7.28 -22.97
N PHE A 75 -29.98 7.69 -21.74
CA PHE A 75 -30.96 8.75 -21.46
C PHE A 75 -30.49 10.13 -21.92
N ALA A 76 -29.21 10.45 -21.79
CA ALA A 76 -28.63 11.68 -22.33
C ALA A 76 -28.76 11.76 -23.86
N HIS A 77 -28.81 10.62 -24.56
CA HIS A 77 -29.09 10.51 -25.99
C HIS A 77 -30.59 10.47 -26.34
N GLY A 78 -31.48 10.59 -25.34
CA GLY A 78 -32.93 10.56 -25.55
C GLY A 78 -33.48 9.17 -25.92
N LEU A 79 -32.69 8.11 -25.74
CA LEU A 79 -33.14 6.75 -26.06
C LEU A 79 -34.20 6.27 -25.06
N LYS A 80 -35.21 5.56 -25.57
CA LYS A 80 -36.29 4.98 -24.76
C LYS A 80 -35.90 3.59 -24.30
N PRO A 81 -36.00 3.27 -23.00
CA PRO A 81 -35.65 1.95 -22.48
C PRO A 81 -36.79 0.95 -22.65
N ILE A 82 -36.44 -0.32 -22.88
CA ILE A 82 -37.31 -1.48 -22.68
C ILE A 82 -36.68 -2.31 -21.55
N VAL A 83 -37.43 -2.56 -20.47
CA VAL A 83 -36.89 -3.26 -19.30
C VAL A 83 -37.25 -4.74 -19.38
N VAL A 84 -36.24 -5.60 -19.29
CA VAL A 84 -36.39 -7.05 -19.28
C VAL A 84 -35.95 -7.62 -17.93
N ILE A 85 -36.89 -8.09 -17.13
CA ILE A 85 -36.61 -8.75 -15.85
C ILE A 85 -36.40 -10.25 -16.12
N ASN A 86 -35.14 -10.67 -16.13
CA ASN A 86 -34.72 -12.02 -16.48
C ASN A 86 -34.50 -12.91 -15.23
N LYS A 87 -34.51 -14.22 -15.42
CA LYS A 87 -34.39 -15.27 -14.39
C LYS A 87 -35.56 -15.32 -13.39
N VAL A 88 -36.78 -15.07 -13.88
CA VAL A 88 -37.99 -15.21 -13.07
C VAL A 88 -38.26 -16.65 -12.61
N ASP A 89 -37.62 -17.63 -13.24
CA ASP A 89 -37.66 -19.06 -12.86
C ASP A 89 -36.85 -19.38 -11.59
N ARG A 90 -36.01 -18.45 -11.12
CA ARG A 90 -35.10 -18.71 -9.99
C ARG A 90 -35.85 -18.73 -8.65
N PRO A 91 -35.58 -19.72 -7.76
CA PRO A 91 -36.13 -19.70 -6.41
C PRO A 91 -35.68 -18.45 -5.65
N GLY A 92 -36.64 -17.67 -5.15
CA GLY A 92 -36.37 -16.39 -4.47
C GLY A 92 -36.37 -15.15 -5.37
N ALA A 93 -36.75 -15.29 -6.66
CA ALA A 93 -37.04 -14.15 -7.51
C ALA A 93 -38.13 -13.26 -6.89
N ARG A 94 -37.96 -11.95 -7.03
CA ARG A 94 -38.84 -10.90 -6.50
C ARG A 94 -39.10 -9.82 -7.57
N PRO A 95 -39.78 -10.17 -8.67
CA PRO A 95 -39.88 -9.31 -9.84
C PRO A 95 -40.51 -7.94 -9.54
N ASP A 96 -41.56 -7.88 -8.72
CA ASP A 96 -42.23 -6.62 -8.35
C ASP A 96 -41.28 -5.65 -7.63
N TRP A 97 -40.51 -6.15 -6.65
CA TRP A 97 -39.51 -5.34 -5.95
C TRP A 97 -38.43 -4.82 -6.91
N VAL A 98 -38.04 -5.63 -7.89
CA VAL A 98 -37.05 -5.22 -8.91
C VAL A 98 -37.61 -4.12 -9.80
N VAL A 99 -38.89 -4.17 -10.18
CA VAL A 99 -39.55 -3.09 -10.92
C VAL A 99 -39.43 -1.76 -10.16
N ASP A 100 -39.77 -1.75 -8.87
CA ASP A 100 -39.66 -0.55 -8.03
C ASP A 100 -38.23 0.01 -8.03
N GLN A 101 -37.22 -0.86 -7.89
CA GLN A 101 -35.81 -0.44 -7.91
C GLN A 101 -35.36 0.11 -9.26
N VAL A 102 -35.86 -0.41 -10.37
CA VAL A 102 -35.57 0.12 -11.72
C VAL A 102 -36.22 1.49 -11.90
N PHE A 103 -37.45 1.66 -11.40
CA PHE A 103 -38.12 2.96 -11.42
C PHE A 103 -37.33 4.00 -10.59
N ASP A 104 -36.94 3.66 -9.36
CA ASP A 104 -36.09 4.51 -8.52
C ASP A 104 -34.77 4.86 -9.22
N LEU A 105 -34.15 3.90 -9.90
CA LEU A 105 -32.92 4.14 -10.68
C LEU A 105 -33.16 5.20 -11.76
N PHE A 106 -34.26 5.12 -12.51
CA PHE A 106 -34.55 6.05 -13.61
C PHE A 106 -34.83 7.46 -13.10
N VAL A 107 -35.59 7.59 -12.01
CA VAL A 107 -35.82 8.88 -11.34
C VAL A 107 -34.49 9.49 -10.88
N ASN A 108 -33.61 8.69 -10.26
CA ASN A 108 -32.28 9.13 -9.83
C ASN A 108 -31.29 9.42 -10.99
N LEU A 109 -31.69 9.16 -12.23
CA LEU A 109 -30.94 9.47 -13.45
C LEU A 109 -31.57 10.61 -14.24
N ASP A 110 -32.52 11.34 -13.64
CA ASP A 110 -33.26 12.45 -14.26
C ASP A 110 -33.97 12.03 -15.56
N ALA A 111 -34.52 10.82 -15.59
CA ALA A 111 -35.30 10.34 -16.74
C ALA A 111 -36.52 11.24 -17.00
N THR A 112 -36.79 11.49 -18.28
CA THR A 112 -37.98 12.23 -18.74
C THR A 112 -39.26 11.40 -18.55
N ASP A 113 -40.43 12.04 -18.54
CA ASP A 113 -41.72 11.34 -18.44
C ASP A 113 -41.90 10.27 -19.52
N GLU A 114 -41.44 10.53 -20.75
CA GLU A 114 -41.47 9.53 -21.84
C GLU A 114 -40.55 8.33 -21.59
N GLN A 115 -39.45 8.51 -20.84
CA GLN A 115 -38.53 7.43 -20.47
C GLN A 115 -39.02 6.66 -19.24
N LEU A 116 -39.87 7.26 -18.40
CA LEU A 116 -40.53 6.62 -17.27
C LEU A 116 -41.72 5.76 -17.69
N ASP A 117 -42.30 5.99 -18.87
CA ASP A 117 -43.31 5.11 -19.51
C ASP A 117 -42.65 3.97 -20.31
N PHE A 118 -41.91 3.10 -19.62
CA PHE A 118 -41.20 1.99 -20.24
C PHE A 118 -41.98 0.66 -20.18
N PRO A 119 -41.94 -0.17 -21.24
CA PRO A 119 -42.50 -1.52 -21.18
C PRO A 119 -41.64 -2.42 -20.27
N ILE A 120 -42.31 -3.28 -19.51
CA ILE A 120 -41.69 -4.28 -18.66
C ILE A 120 -41.99 -5.66 -19.26
N ILE A 121 -40.94 -6.41 -19.57
CA ILE A 121 -41.01 -7.80 -20.02
C ILE A 121 -40.35 -8.69 -18.98
N TYR A 122 -41.05 -9.73 -18.54
CA TYR A 122 -40.49 -10.78 -17.72
C TYR A 122 -39.95 -11.88 -18.63
N ALA A 123 -38.78 -12.43 -18.30
CA ALA A 123 -38.10 -13.43 -19.11
C ALA A 123 -37.48 -14.56 -18.27
N SER A 124 -37.50 -15.77 -18.82
CA SER A 124 -36.70 -16.90 -18.35
C SER A 124 -35.85 -17.40 -19.51
N ALA A 125 -34.59 -16.97 -19.56
CA ALA A 125 -33.65 -17.42 -20.59
C ALA A 125 -33.38 -18.94 -20.54
N LEU A 126 -33.51 -19.57 -19.36
CA LEU A 126 -33.32 -21.02 -19.19
C LEU A 126 -34.39 -21.81 -19.94
N ASN A 127 -35.65 -21.37 -19.84
CA ASN A 127 -36.78 -22.03 -20.49
C ASN A 127 -37.08 -21.44 -21.88
N GLY A 128 -36.47 -20.30 -22.23
CA GLY A 128 -36.67 -19.61 -23.51
C GLY A 128 -38.03 -18.92 -23.64
N ILE A 129 -38.60 -18.44 -22.53
CA ILE A 129 -39.95 -17.85 -22.48
C ILE A 129 -39.93 -16.40 -22.01
N ALA A 130 -40.88 -15.60 -22.51
CA ALA A 130 -41.10 -14.21 -22.09
C ALA A 130 -42.60 -13.91 -21.90
N GLY A 131 -42.92 -12.84 -21.17
CA GLY A 131 -44.30 -12.41 -20.92
C GLY A 131 -44.39 -10.98 -20.37
N MET A 132 -45.57 -10.38 -20.45
CA MET A 132 -45.86 -9.08 -19.82
C MET A 132 -46.16 -9.22 -18.31
N ASP A 133 -46.47 -10.44 -17.86
CA ASP A 133 -46.71 -10.83 -16.48
C ASP A 133 -45.85 -12.06 -16.15
N HIS A 134 -45.15 -12.06 -15.02
CA HIS A 134 -44.26 -13.16 -14.64
C HIS A 134 -45.03 -14.43 -14.22
N THR A 135 -46.34 -14.33 -13.97
CA THR A 135 -47.23 -15.46 -13.64
C THR A 135 -47.92 -16.06 -14.86
N ASP A 136 -48.00 -15.31 -15.96
CA ASP A 136 -48.63 -15.71 -17.22
C ASP A 136 -47.68 -15.46 -18.39
N MET A 137 -46.69 -16.34 -18.51
CA MET A 137 -45.63 -16.27 -19.53
C MET A 137 -46.07 -17.02 -20.80
N ALA A 138 -45.65 -16.52 -21.97
CA ALA A 138 -45.87 -17.24 -23.22
C ALA A 138 -44.99 -18.49 -23.34
N GLU A 139 -45.23 -19.31 -24.36
CA GLU A 139 -44.42 -20.52 -24.63
C GLU A 139 -43.04 -20.23 -25.24
N ASP A 140 -42.78 -18.98 -25.64
CA ASP A 140 -41.52 -18.57 -26.26
C ASP A 140 -41.20 -17.07 -26.00
N MET A 141 -40.15 -16.56 -26.65
CA MET A 141 -39.70 -15.17 -26.55
C MET A 141 -40.52 -14.18 -27.39
N THR A 142 -41.64 -14.60 -28.02
CA THR A 142 -42.46 -13.74 -28.90
C THR A 142 -42.88 -12.42 -28.25
N PRO A 143 -43.31 -12.38 -26.96
CA PRO A 143 -43.66 -11.12 -26.31
C PRO A 143 -42.52 -10.10 -26.27
N LEU A 144 -41.27 -10.55 -26.12
CA LEU A 144 -40.10 -9.68 -26.16
C LEU A 144 -39.89 -9.07 -27.54
N TYR A 145 -39.94 -9.89 -28.60
CA TYR A 145 -39.79 -9.41 -29.97
C TYR A 145 -40.91 -8.44 -30.36
N GLN A 146 -42.15 -8.73 -29.96
CA GLN A 146 -43.28 -7.85 -30.20
C GLN A 146 -43.11 -6.52 -29.49
N ALA A 147 -42.69 -6.51 -28.22
CA ALA A 147 -42.45 -5.27 -27.47
C ALA A 147 -41.34 -4.42 -28.10
N ILE A 148 -40.28 -5.05 -28.62
CA ILE A 148 -39.23 -4.34 -29.38
C ILE A 148 -39.85 -3.68 -30.63
N VAL A 149 -40.62 -4.41 -31.43
CA VAL A 149 -41.23 -3.87 -32.64
C VAL A 149 -42.23 -2.75 -32.35
N ASP A 150 -43.00 -2.84 -31.27
CA ASP A 150 -44.04 -1.87 -30.93
C ASP A 150 -43.48 -0.58 -30.32
N ARG A 151 -42.35 -0.67 -29.59
CA ARG A 151 -41.82 0.44 -28.78
C ARG A 151 -40.55 1.06 -29.34
N VAL A 152 -39.77 0.33 -30.13
CA VAL A 152 -38.58 0.89 -30.79
C VAL A 152 -39.03 1.62 -32.06
N PRO A 153 -38.77 2.94 -32.19
CA PRO A 153 -39.10 3.66 -33.42
C PRO A 153 -38.20 3.17 -34.56
N ALA A 154 -38.75 3.18 -35.78
CA ALA A 154 -37.94 2.96 -36.97
C ALA A 154 -36.85 4.05 -37.08
N PRO A 155 -35.63 3.72 -37.57
CA PRO A 155 -34.57 4.70 -37.73
C PRO A 155 -35.02 5.89 -38.58
N SER A 156 -34.78 7.11 -38.11
CA SER A 156 -35.07 8.32 -38.89
C SER A 156 -33.99 8.52 -39.95
N VAL A 157 -34.24 8.01 -41.16
CA VAL A 157 -33.27 7.95 -42.28
C VAL A 157 -33.93 8.35 -43.60
N ASP A 158 -33.12 8.81 -44.55
CA ASP A 158 -33.56 9.17 -45.91
C ASP A 158 -33.00 8.17 -46.94
N LEU A 159 -33.89 7.40 -47.55
CA LEU A 159 -33.53 6.30 -48.47
C LEU A 159 -33.08 6.79 -49.85
N ASP A 160 -33.56 7.96 -50.30
CA ASP A 160 -33.37 8.44 -51.68
C ASP A 160 -32.28 9.52 -51.79
N GLY A 161 -31.85 10.10 -50.67
CA GLY A 161 -30.80 11.11 -50.63
C GLY A 161 -29.38 10.57 -50.92
N PRO A 162 -28.37 11.46 -51.01
CA PRO A 162 -26.98 11.07 -51.25
C PRO A 162 -26.41 10.30 -50.05
N LEU A 163 -25.51 9.33 -50.33
CA LEU A 163 -24.88 8.50 -49.31
C LEU A 163 -24.29 9.35 -48.20
N GLN A 164 -24.64 9.02 -46.96
CA GLN A 164 -24.04 9.57 -45.76
C GLN A 164 -24.01 8.48 -44.68
N MET A 165 -22.81 8.11 -44.25
CA MET A 165 -22.58 7.11 -43.23
C MET A 165 -21.42 7.54 -42.33
N GLN A 166 -21.64 7.64 -41.03
CA GLN A 166 -20.57 7.91 -40.07
C GLN A 166 -19.95 6.60 -39.58
N ILE A 167 -18.63 6.60 -39.43
CA ILE A 167 -17.90 5.48 -38.82
C ILE A 167 -17.97 5.60 -37.30
N SER A 168 -18.65 4.64 -36.67
CA SER A 168 -18.82 4.57 -35.21
C SER A 168 -17.92 3.51 -34.58
N GLN A 169 -17.47 2.52 -35.34
CA GLN A 169 -16.57 1.47 -34.88
C GLN A 169 -15.55 1.11 -35.96
N LEU A 170 -14.37 0.68 -35.54
CA LEU A 170 -13.31 0.21 -36.41
C LEU A 170 -12.96 -1.22 -36.03
N ASP A 171 -12.69 -2.02 -37.06
CA ASP A 171 -12.20 -3.39 -36.93
C ASP A 171 -11.07 -3.58 -37.94
N TYR A 172 -10.24 -4.61 -37.75
CA TYR A 172 -9.07 -4.84 -38.57
C TYR A 172 -8.94 -6.30 -38.98
N ASN A 173 -8.65 -6.53 -40.26
CA ASN A 173 -8.36 -7.85 -40.78
C ASN A 173 -7.08 -7.84 -41.61
N ASN A 174 -6.17 -8.79 -41.37
CA ASN A 174 -4.88 -8.88 -42.09
C ASN A 174 -5.02 -8.97 -43.62
N TYR A 175 -6.14 -9.48 -44.15
CA TYR A 175 -6.35 -9.64 -45.60
C TYR A 175 -7.05 -8.44 -46.25
N VAL A 176 -7.88 -7.72 -45.49
CA VAL A 176 -8.79 -6.69 -46.03
C VAL A 176 -8.45 -5.29 -45.52
N GLY A 177 -7.55 -5.19 -44.53
CA GLY A 177 -7.16 -3.94 -43.88
C GLY A 177 -8.18 -3.48 -42.84
N VAL A 178 -8.26 -2.15 -42.67
CA VAL A 178 -9.22 -1.50 -41.78
C VAL A 178 -10.64 -1.67 -42.33
N ILE A 179 -11.56 -2.02 -41.43
CA ILE A 179 -12.98 -2.22 -41.68
C ILE A 179 -13.72 -1.14 -40.88
N GLY A 180 -14.43 -0.26 -41.57
CA GLY A 180 -15.26 0.77 -40.95
C GLY A 180 -16.68 0.26 -40.72
N ILE A 181 -17.18 0.34 -39.49
CA ILE A 181 -18.51 -0.10 -39.11
C ILE A 181 -19.33 1.12 -38.69
N GLY A 182 -20.57 1.19 -39.16
CA GLY A 182 -21.48 2.29 -38.85
C GLY A 182 -22.89 2.05 -39.36
N ARG A 183 -23.78 2.98 -39.01
CA ARG A 183 -25.15 3.03 -39.51
C ARG A 183 -25.24 4.01 -40.68
N ILE A 184 -25.83 3.59 -41.80
CA ILE A 184 -26.09 4.49 -42.92
C ILE A 184 -27.21 5.45 -42.52
N LYS A 185 -26.95 6.76 -42.53
CA LYS A 185 -27.93 7.80 -42.20
C LYS A 185 -28.80 8.16 -43.41
N ARG A 186 -28.20 8.19 -44.60
CA ARG A 186 -28.87 8.57 -45.85
C ARG A 186 -28.30 7.82 -47.04
N GLY A 187 -29.14 7.53 -48.04
CA GLY A 187 -28.75 6.94 -49.31
C GLY A 187 -28.39 5.46 -49.24
N LYS A 188 -27.62 5.00 -50.24
CA LYS A 188 -27.26 3.59 -50.42
C LYS A 188 -25.79 3.45 -50.81
N VAL A 189 -25.19 2.31 -50.45
CA VAL A 189 -23.81 1.98 -50.79
C VAL A 189 -23.70 0.65 -51.51
N LYS A 190 -22.84 0.60 -52.54
CA LYS A 190 -22.55 -0.61 -53.33
C LYS A 190 -21.05 -0.93 -53.34
N PRO A 191 -20.68 -2.22 -53.47
CA PRO A 191 -19.31 -2.59 -53.78
C PRO A 191 -18.81 -1.85 -55.03
N ASN A 192 -17.55 -1.42 -55.02
CA ASN A 192 -16.89 -0.63 -56.07
C ASN A 192 -17.41 0.79 -56.29
N GLN A 193 -18.28 1.32 -55.42
CA GLN A 193 -18.73 2.71 -55.50
C GLN A 193 -17.60 3.68 -55.12
N GLN A 194 -17.50 4.79 -55.86
CA GLN A 194 -16.60 5.90 -55.53
C GLN A 194 -17.24 6.78 -54.48
N ILE A 195 -16.51 7.08 -53.41
CA ILE A 195 -17.01 7.88 -52.27
C ILE A 195 -15.96 8.91 -51.84
N THR A 196 -16.39 9.90 -51.07
CA THR A 196 -15.51 10.87 -50.41
C THR A 196 -15.65 10.73 -48.90
N ILE A 197 -14.52 10.61 -48.20
CA ILE A 197 -14.45 10.59 -46.74
C ILE A 197 -14.10 11.99 -46.29
N ILE A 198 -14.89 12.54 -45.37
CA ILE A 198 -14.59 13.79 -44.68
C ILE A 198 -14.29 13.48 -43.21
N ASP A 199 -13.15 13.97 -42.72
CA ASP A 199 -12.76 13.80 -41.31
C ASP A 199 -13.40 14.86 -40.41
N SER A 200 -13.16 14.77 -39.09
CA SER A 200 -13.68 15.72 -38.10
C SER A 200 -13.11 17.14 -38.24
N GLU A 201 -11.97 17.31 -38.91
CA GLU A 201 -11.33 18.60 -39.19
C GLU A 201 -11.81 19.21 -40.52
N GLY A 202 -12.63 18.48 -41.27
CA GLY A 202 -13.15 18.87 -42.58
C GLY A 202 -12.22 18.57 -43.76
N LYS A 203 -11.12 17.84 -43.58
CA LYS A 203 -10.28 17.39 -44.70
C LYS A 203 -10.96 16.22 -45.40
N THR A 204 -10.88 16.24 -46.73
CA THR A 204 -11.56 15.26 -47.58
C THR A 204 -10.58 14.41 -48.35
N ARG A 205 -10.86 13.11 -48.47
CA ARG A 205 -10.12 12.18 -49.33
C ARG A 205 -11.07 11.27 -50.09
N ASN A 206 -10.74 10.96 -51.34
CA ASN A 206 -11.53 10.04 -52.14
C ASN A 206 -11.12 8.59 -51.89
N GLY A 207 -12.10 7.70 -51.85
CA GLY A 207 -11.91 6.26 -51.67
C GLY A 207 -12.86 5.47 -52.56
N LYS A 208 -12.54 4.19 -52.76
CA LYS A 208 -13.41 3.26 -53.50
C LYS A 208 -13.81 2.13 -52.58
N VAL A 209 -15.11 1.91 -52.43
CA VAL A 209 -15.64 0.83 -51.58
C VAL A 209 -15.18 -0.52 -52.11
N GLY A 210 -14.53 -1.32 -51.27
CA GLY A 210 -14.12 -2.69 -51.58
C GLY A 210 -15.31 -3.64 -51.49
N LYS A 211 -15.64 -4.04 -50.26
CA LYS A 211 -16.80 -4.89 -49.96
C LYS A 211 -17.76 -4.18 -49.01
N VAL A 212 -19.04 -4.52 -49.14
CA VAL A 212 -20.11 -4.11 -48.21
C VAL A 212 -20.58 -5.36 -47.48
N LEU A 213 -20.42 -5.38 -46.16
CA LEU A 213 -20.74 -6.52 -45.31
C LEU A 213 -21.93 -6.16 -44.41
N THR A 214 -23.00 -6.92 -44.50
CA THR A 214 -24.14 -6.82 -43.58
C THR A 214 -24.03 -7.88 -42.49
N HIS A 215 -24.72 -7.69 -41.38
CA HIS A 215 -24.75 -8.67 -40.30
C HIS A 215 -25.96 -9.61 -40.46
N LEU A 216 -25.77 -10.89 -40.15
CA LEU A 216 -26.85 -11.88 -39.96
C LEU A 216 -26.41 -12.89 -38.90
N GLY A 217 -27.18 -12.98 -37.81
CA GLY A 217 -26.71 -13.64 -36.60
C GLY A 217 -25.42 -12.97 -36.11
N LEU A 218 -24.41 -13.78 -35.82
CA LEU A 218 -23.07 -13.33 -35.41
C LEU A 218 -22.09 -13.19 -36.58
N GLU A 219 -22.50 -13.54 -37.81
CA GLU A 219 -21.64 -13.55 -38.98
C GLU A 219 -21.82 -12.29 -39.84
N ARG A 220 -20.76 -11.94 -40.57
CA ARG A 220 -20.77 -10.89 -41.58
C ARG A 220 -20.91 -11.53 -42.96
N ILE A 221 -21.91 -11.07 -43.72
CA ILE A 221 -22.24 -11.59 -45.06
C ILE A 221 -22.08 -10.46 -46.08
N GLU A 222 -21.39 -10.77 -47.18
CA GLU A 222 -21.26 -9.85 -48.32
C GLU A 222 -22.64 -9.54 -48.93
N SER A 223 -22.94 -8.25 -49.07
CA SER A 223 -24.16 -7.76 -49.71
C SER A 223 -23.82 -6.98 -50.98
N THR A 224 -24.71 -7.06 -51.97
CA THR A 224 -24.59 -6.29 -53.22
C THR A 224 -24.98 -4.82 -53.05
N GLU A 225 -25.78 -4.51 -52.03
CA GLU A 225 -26.29 -3.17 -51.71
C GLU A 225 -26.62 -3.11 -50.21
N ALA A 226 -26.45 -1.94 -49.61
CA ALA A 226 -26.95 -1.63 -48.27
C ALA A 226 -27.60 -0.25 -48.29
N GLU A 227 -28.66 -0.08 -47.50
CA GLU A 227 -29.53 1.09 -47.56
C GLU A 227 -29.54 1.86 -46.23
N ALA A 228 -30.08 3.08 -46.27
CA ALA A 228 -30.23 3.92 -45.08
C ALA A 228 -30.96 3.17 -43.95
N GLY A 229 -30.38 3.17 -42.75
CA GLY A 229 -30.84 2.40 -41.59
C GLY A 229 -30.06 1.12 -41.33
N ASP A 230 -29.38 0.53 -42.33
CA ASP A 230 -28.57 -0.67 -42.12
C ASP A 230 -27.28 -0.35 -41.31
N ILE A 231 -26.91 -1.28 -40.42
CA ILE A 231 -25.60 -1.31 -39.74
C ILE A 231 -24.68 -2.26 -40.52
N ILE A 232 -23.68 -1.69 -41.18
CA ILE A 232 -22.80 -2.41 -42.10
C ILE A 232 -21.33 -2.21 -41.77
N ALA A 233 -20.50 -3.10 -42.30
CA ALA A 233 -19.06 -2.99 -42.30
C ALA A 233 -18.55 -2.79 -43.73
N ILE A 234 -17.75 -1.74 -43.96
CA ILE A 234 -17.19 -1.36 -45.26
C ILE A 234 -15.68 -1.57 -45.23
N THR A 235 -15.13 -2.05 -46.34
CA THR A 235 -13.69 -2.27 -46.50
C THR A 235 -13.12 -1.56 -47.73
N GLY A 236 -11.79 -1.49 -47.86
CA GLY A 236 -11.12 -0.95 -49.05
C GLY A 236 -10.95 0.57 -49.07
N LEU A 237 -11.22 1.26 -47.97
CA LEU A 237 -11.16 2.72 -47.86
C LEU A 237 -9.86 3.27 -47.25
N GLY A 238 -8.84 2.43 -47.05
CA GLY A 238 -7.60 2.82 -46.36
C GLY A 238 -7.80 3.04 -44.86
N GLU A 239 -7.00 3.91 -44.26
CA GLU A 239 -7.06 4.23 -42.82
C GLU A 239 -8.28 5.11 -42.50
N LEU A 240 -9.31 4.51 -41.91
CA LEU A 240 -10.50 5.21 -41.42
C LEU A 240 -10.33 5.54 -39.94
N ASN A 241 -10.83 6.70 -39.52
CA ASN A 241 -10.90 7.11 -38.13
C ASN A 241 -12.36 7.10 -37.63
N ILE A 242 -12.53 7.06 -36.31
CA ILE A 242 -13.84 7.28 -35.69
C ILE A 242 -14.31 8.71 -35.98
N SER A 243 -15.61 8.86 -36.22
CA SER A 243 -16.28 10.11 -36.63
C SER A 243 -16.08 10.51 -38.10
N ASP A 244 -15.23 9.81 -38.86
CA ASP A 244 -15.16 10.01 -40.31
C ASP A 244 -16.54 9.78 -40.93
N THR A 245 -16.94 10.66 -41.84
CA THR A 245 -18.21 10.54 -42.57
C THR A 245 -17.94 10.16 -44.02
N ILE A 246 -18.44 8.99 -44.42
CA ILE A 246 -18.43 8.53 -45.81
C ILE A 246 -19.62 9.16 -46.53
N CYS A 247 -19.32 9.92 -47.56
CA CYS A 247 -20.29 10.66 -48.35
C CYS A 247 -20.25 10.27 -49.83
N ASP A 248 -21.34 10.55 -50.55
CA ASP A 248 -21.29 10.58 -52.00
C ASP A 248 -20.36 11.69 -52.51
N THR A 249 -19.65 11.44 -53.60
CA THR A 249 -18.67 12.39 -54.17
C THR A 249 -19.29 13.72 -54.62
N GLN A 250 -20.59 13.76 -54.93
CA GLN A 250 -21.29 14.98 -55.35
C GLN A 250 -21.78 15.82 -54.18
N ASN A 251 -21.94 15.22 -53.00
CA ASN A 251 -22.54 15.83 -51.82
C ASN A 251 -21.78 15.43 -50.55
N VAL A 252 -20.68 16.13 -50.29
CA VAL A 252 -19.82 15.89 -49.12
C VAL A 252 -20.32 16.72 -47.94
N GLU A 253 -20.93 16.04 -46.96
CA GLU A 253 -21.53 16.68 -45.78
C GLU A 253 -21.15 15.85 -44.53
N ALA A 254 -20.29 16.43 -43.68
CA ALA A 254 -19.86 15.77 -42.44
C ALA A 254 -21.00 15.68 -41.42
N LEU A 255 -21.08 14.55 -40.72
CA LEU A 255 -21.93 14.42 -39.54
C LEU A 255 -21.20 14.98 -38.29
N PRO A 256 -21.94 15.44 -37.28
CA PRO A 256 -21.34 15.89 -36.01
C PRO A 256 -20.44 14.81 -35.43
N ALA A 257 -19.23 15.21 -35.02
CA ALA A 257 -18.26 14.27 -34.46
C ALA A 257 -18.80 13.60 -33.20
N LEU A 258 -18.50 12.32 -33.04
CA LEU A 258 -18.82 11.57 -31.83
C LEU A 258 -17.87 12.01 -30.72
N SER A 259 -18.42 12.08 -29.50
CA SER A 259 -17.64 12.30 -28.28
C SER A 259 -16.64 11.15 -28.09
N VAL A 260 -15.38 11.50 -27.82
CA VAL A 260 -14.32 10.55 -27.50
C VAL A 260 -13.88 10.81 -26.06
N ASP A 261 -14.07 9.83 -25.20
CA ASP A 261 -13.56 9.87 -23.83
C ASP A 261 -12.03 9.92 -23.82
N GLU A 262 -11.48 10.95 -23.18
CA GLU A 262 -10.04 11.11 -23.02
C GLU A 262 -9.47 10.19 -21.93
N PRO A 263 -8.18 9.80 -22.03
CA PRO A 263 -7.53 9.00 -21.02
C PRO A 263 -7.37 9.78 -19.70
N THR A 264 -7.45 9.05 -18.59
CA THR A 264 -7.34 9.59 -17.22
C THR A 264 -6.19 8.96 -16.44
N VAL A 265 -5.71 7.78 -16.87
CA VAL A 265 -4.62 7.01 -16.26
C VAL A 265 -3.52 6.77 -17.28
N SER A 266 -2.28 6.85 -16.83
CA SER A 266 -1.08 6.60 -17.64
C SER A 266 -0.11 5.68 -16.89
N MET A 267 0.64 4.85 -17.63
CA MET A 267 1.74 4.04 -17.09
C MET A 267 2.81 3.88 -18.16
N PHE A 268 4.03 3.51 -17.74
CA PHE A 268 5.11 3.20 -18.65
C PHE A 268 5.09 1.72 -19.02
N PHE A 269 5.24 1.45 -20.32
CA PHE A 269 5.44 0.13 -20.90
C PHE A 269 6.89 0.08 -21.34
N ASN A 270 7.66 -0.80 -20.72
CA ASN A 270 9.10 -0.90 -20.90
C ASN A 270 9.47 -2.25 -21.51
N VAL A 271 10.57 -2.26 -22.27
CA VAL A 271 11.26 -3.51 -22.63
C VAL A 271 11.67 -4.26 -21.36
N ASN A 272 11.54 -5.59 -21.37
CA ASN A 272 12.02 -6.39 -20.26
C ASN A 272 13.55 -6.42 -20.21
N THR A 273 14.14 -5.75 -19.21
CA THR A 273 15.58 -5.70 -18.95
C THR A 273 16.04 -6.65 -17.84
N SER A 274 15.17 -7.57 -17.40
CA SER A 274 15.52 -8.51 -16.34
C SER A 274 16.50 -9.60 -16.83
N PRO A 275 17.19 -10.31 -15.90
CA PRO A 275 17.98 -11.50 -16.22
C PRO A 275 17.19 -12.64 -16.88
N PHE A 276 15.86 -12.57 -16.86
CA PHE A 276 14.95 -13.54 -17.48
C PHE A 276 14.39 -13.07 -18.83
N CYS A 277 14.90 -11.97 -19.38
CA CYS A 277 14.54 -11.47 -20.70
C CYS A 277 14.60 -12.57 -21.77
N GLY A 278 13.51 -12.76 -22.51
CA GLY A 278 13.42 -13.64 -23.67
C GLY A 278 13.42 -15.14 -23.33
N LYS A 279 13.15 -15.51 -22.07
CA LYS A 279 13.01 -16.91 -21.66
C LYS A 279 11.63 -17.48 -21.94
N GLU A 280 10.59 -16.66 -21.83
CA GLU A 280 9.19 -17.10 -21.94
C GLU A 280 8.46 -16.43 -23.10
N GLY A 281 8.79 -15.16 -23.40
CA GLY A 281 8.26 -14.41 -24.53
C GLY A 281 9.07 -14.54 -25.82
N LYS A 282 8.38 -14.36 -26.95
CA LYS A 282 8.99 -14.31 -28.28
C LYS A 282 9.26 -12.88 -28.73
N PHE A 283 8.42 -11.94 -28.30
CA PHE A 283 8.48 -10.54 -28.69
C PHE A 283 8.92 -9.71 -27.49
N VAL A 284 10.16 -9.20 -27.54
CA VAL A 284 10.81 -8.54 -26.39
C VAL A 284 11.44 -7.19 -26.76
N THR A 285 11.56 -6.87 -28.05
CA THR A 285 12.28 -5.67 -28.49
C THR A 285 11.37 -4.43 -28.46
N SER A 286 11.96 -3.26 -28.20
CA SER A 286 11.25 -1.96 -28.20
C SER A 286 10.43 -1.75 -29.47
N ARG A 287 11.00 -2.02 -30.64
CA ARG A 287 10.30 -1.93 -31.93
C ARG A 287 9.05 -2.81 -32.02
N GLN A 288 9.13 -4.07 -31.56
CA GLN A 288 7.98 -4.97 -31.60
C GLN A 288 6.86 -4.51 -30.66
N ILE A 289 7.22 -3.98 -29.48
CA ILE A 289 6.28 -3.41 -28.53
C ILE A 289 5.61 -2.18 -29.15
N LEU A 290 6.39 -1.26 -29.71
CA LEU A 290 5.86 -0.06 -30.38
C LEU A 290 4.94 -0.41 -31.55
N ASP A 291 5.34 -1.34 -32.41
CA ASP A 291 4.51 -1.80 -33.55
C ASP A 291 3.17 -2.38 -33.05
N ARG A 292 3.18 -3.12 -31.92
CA ARG A 292 1.96 -3.67 -31.31
C ARG A 292 1.08 -2.60 -30.66
N LEU A 293 1.68 -1.62 -29.99
CA LEU A 293 0.97 -0.49 -29.39
C LEU A 293 0.33 0.39 -30.46
N ASN A 294 1.06 0.68 -31.55
CA ASN A 294 0.53 1.43 -32.70
C ASN A 294 -0.61 0.70 -33.41
N LYS A 295 -0.54 -0.63 -33.46
CA LYS A 295 -1.65 -1.45 -33.98
C LYS A 295 -2.90 -1.34 -33.10
N GLU A 296 -2.74 -1.23 -31.78
CA GLU A 296 -3.86 -1.06 -30.85
C GLU A 296 -4.58 0.29 -31.04
N LEU A 297 -3.82 1.37 -31.31
CA LEU A 297 -4.37 2.71 -31.52
C LEU A 297 -5.38 2.78 -32.67
N VAL A 298 -5.28 1.90 -33.67
CA VAL A 298 -6.18 1.86 -34.83
C VAL A 298 -7.62 1.56 -34.42
N HIS A 299 -7.81 0.68 -33.44
CA HIS A 299 -9.15 0.29 -32.99
C HIS A 299 -9.53 0.94 -31.64
N ASN A 300 -8.54 1.25 -30.81
CA ASN A 300 -8.74 1.73 -29.46
C ASN A 300 -8.58 3.25 -29.35
N VAL A 301 -9.71 3.94 -29.51
CA VAL A 301 -9.71 5.41 -29.64
C VAL A 301 -9.52 6.13 -28.30
N ALA A 302 -9.69 5.43 -27.19
CA ALA A 302 -9.43 5.97 -25.84
C ALA A 302 -7.96 5.80 -25.40
N LEU A 303 -7.17 5.01 -26.14
CA LEU A 303 -5.77 4.78 -25.85
C LEU A 303 -4.91 5.88 -26.50
N ARG A 304 -3.85 6.31 -25.80
CA ARG A 304 -2.80 7.16 -26.34
C ARG A 304 -1.45 6.54 -26.02
N VAL A 305 -0.53 6.60 -26.96
CA VAL A 305 0.83 6.07 -26.81
C VAL A 305 1.78 7.21 -27.18
N GLU A 306 2.69 7.52 -26.26
CA GLU A 306 3.74 8.52 -26.43
C GLU A 306 5.09 7.83 -26.29
N GLU A 307 5.98 8.06 -27.25
CA GLU A 307 7.40 7.72 -27.12
C GLU A 307 8.04 8.65 -26.09
N THR A 308 8.92 8.11 -25.24
CA THR A 308 9.58 8.87 -24.18
C THR A 308 11.04 9.18 -24.55
N GLU A 309 11.76 9.89 -23.68
CA GLU A 309 13.20 10.10 -23.84
C GLU A 309 14.00 8.79 -23.77
N ASP A 310 13.46 7.79 -23.06
CA ASP A 310 13.98 6.43 -23.06
C ASP A 310 13.37 5.64 -24.23
N ALA A 311 14.23 5.20 -25.16
CA ALA A 311 13.83 4.44 -26.34
C ALA A 311 13.22 3.07 -26.00
N ASP A 312 13.44 2.58 -24.78
CA ASP A 312 12.89 1.32 -24.27
C ASP A 312 11.64 1.54 -23.41
N ALA A 313 11.13 2.77 -23.28
CA ALA A 313 9.93 3.09 -22.50
C ALA A 313 8.90 3.89 -23.30
N PHE A 314 7.64 3.46 -23.22
CA PHE A 314 6.51 4.11 -23.85
C PHE A 314 5.50 4.53 -22.80
N ARG A 315 5.07 5.79 -22.80
CA ARG A 315 3.97 6.23 -21.94
C ARG A 315 2.65 5.85 -22.60
N VAL A 316 1.95 4.91 -22.00
CA VAL A 316 0.65 4.43 -22.48
C VAL A 316 -0.44 4.97 -21.55
N SER A 317 -1.37 5.71 -22.13
CA SER A 317 -2.46 6.35 -21.42
C SER A 317 -3.80 5.77 -21.86
N GLY A 318 -4.63 5.40 -20.88
CA GLY A 318 -5.93 4.78 -21.09
C GLY A 318 -7.00 5.40 -20.19
N ARG A 319 -8.23 4.91 -20.36
CA ARG A 319 -9.41 5.41 -19.64
C ARG A 319 -9.46 5.00 -18.16
N GLY A 320 -8.74 3.95 -17.80
CA GLY A 320 -8.70 3.43 -16.45
C GLY A 320 -7.73 2.27 -16.35
N GLU A 321 -7.55 1.76 -15.14
CA GLU A 321 -6.61 0.67 -14.85
C GLU A 321 -7.02 -0.64 -15.53
N LEU A 322 -8.32 -0.97 -15.53
CA LEU A 322 -8.82 -2.22 -16.13
C LEU A 322 -8.62 -2.22 -17.64
N HIS A 323 -8.79 -1.05 -18.28
CA HIS A 323 -8.51 -0.91 -19.70
C HIS A 323 -7.05 -1.25 -20.03
N LEU A 324 -6.09 -0.70 -19.28
CA LEU A 324 -4.67 -0.97 -19.50
C LEU A 324 -4.29 -2.41 -19.14
N SER A 325 -4.89 -2.99 -18.08
CA SER A 325 -4.61 -4.38 -17.71
C SER A 325 -5.09 -5.38 -18.78
N VAL A 326 -6.22 -5.12 -19.44
CA VAL A 326 -6.71 -5.93 -20.58
C VAL A 326 -5.73 -5.86 -21.76
N LEU A 327 -5.18 -4.68 -22.07
CA LEU A 327 -4.16 -4.55 -23.11
C LEU A 327 -2.91 -5.39 -22.80
N ILE A 328 -2.40 -5.28 -21.58
CA ILE A 328 -1.22 -6.02 -21.12
C ILE A 328 -1.50 -7.53 -21.16
N GLU A 329 -2.68 -7.97 -20.72
CA GLU A 329 -3.06 -9.38 -20.72
C GLU A 329 -3.20 -9.94 -22.15
N ASN A 330 -3.72 -9.15 -23.10
CA ASN A 330 -3.72 -9.54 -24.51
C ASN A 330 -2.31 -9.70 -25.05
N MET A 331 -1.43 -8.71 -24.82
CA MET A 331 -0.02 -8.78 -25.22
C MET A 331 0.68 -10.00 -24.61
N ARG A 332 0.39 -10.30 -23.33
CA ARG A 332 0.87 -11.48 -22.62
C ARG A 332 0.49 -12.78 -23.35
N ARG A 333 -0.79 -12.93 -23.74
CA ARG A 333 -1.29 -14.10 -24.48
C ARG A 333 -0.75 -14.18 -25.91
N GLU A 334 -0.47 -13.04 -26.53
CA GLU A 334 0.15 -12.96 -27.86
C GLU A 334 1.63 -13.38 -27.87
N GLY A 335 2.27 -13.50 -26.71
CA GLY A 335 3.66 -13.94 -26.58
C GLY A 335 4.66 -12.81 -26.31
N PHE A 336 4.19 -11.62 -25.92
CA PHE A 336 5.06 -10.50 -25.54
C PHE A 336 5.63 -10.66 -24.13
N GLU A 337 6.83 -10.11 -23.95
CA GLU A 337 7.48 -9.92 -22.67
C GLU A 337 7.76 -8.44 -22.47
N LEU A 338 7.25 -7.85 -21.39
CA LEU A 338 7.41 -6.43 -21.10
C LEU A 338 7.41 -6.19 -19.58
N ALA A 339 7.92 -5.04 -19.16
CA ALA A 339 7.78 -4.54 -17.81
C ALA A 339 6.83 -3.33 -17.81
N VAL A 340 6.01 -3.18 -16.78
CA VAL A 340 5.07 -2.06 -16.67
C VAL A 340 5.21 -1.35 -15.33
N SER A 341 5.13 -0.03 -15.35
CA SER A 341 5.19 0.80 -14.16
C SER A 341 3.84 0.93 -13.46
N ARG A 342 3.86 1.53 -12.29
CA ARG A 342 2.65 1.88 -11.55
C ARG A 342 1.76 2.83 -12.36
N PRO A 343 0.43 2.63 -12.41
CA PRO A 343 -0.49 3.58 -13.00
C PRO A 343 -0.52 4.90 -12.23
N LYS A 344 -0.44 6.01 -12.95
CA LYS A 344 -0.52 7.39 -12.44
C LYS A 344 -1.61 8.17 -13.14
N VAL A 345 -2.29 9.03 -12.39
CA VAL A 345 -3.30 9.94 -12.94
C VAL A 345 -2.67 11.00 -13.84
N ILE A 346 -3.43 11.41 -14.86
CA ILE A 346 -3.02 12.48 -15.77
C ILE A 346 -3.48 13.82 -15.20
N PHE A 347 -2.53 14.63 -14.73
CA PHE A 347 -2.79 16.00 -14.30
C PHE A 347 -2.99 16.92 -15.51
N ARG A 348 -3.87 17.91 -15.37
CA ARG A 348 -4.11 18.94 -16.38
C ARG A 348 -3.90 20.32 -15.81
N GLU A 349 -3.45 21.23 -16.66
CA GLU A 349 -3.36 22.64 -16.31
C GLU A 349 -4.51 23.38 -17.01
N ILE A 350 -5.50 23.81 -16.22
CA ILE A 350 -6.69 24.52 -16.69
C ILE A 350 -6.73 25.86 -15.95
N ASP A 351 -6.80 26.97 -16.70
CA ASP A 351 -6.80 28.33 -16.15
C ASP A 351 -5.61 28.64 -15.20
N GLY A 352 -4.44 28.06 -15.48
CA GLY A 352 -3.22 28.22 -14.66
C GLY A 352 -3.24 27.47 -13.33
N ARG A 353 -4.19 26.54 -13.13
CA ARG A 353 -4.28 25.67 -11.95
C ARG A 353 -4.08 24.22 -12.35
N LYS A 354 -3.29 23.51 -11.55
CA LYS A 354 -3.07 22.08 -11.73
C LYS A 354 -4.23 21.30 -11.13
N GLN A 355 -4.94 20.56 -11.96
CA GLN A 355 -6.14 19.78 -11.62
C GLN A 355 -5.89 18.28 -11.77
N GLU A 356 -6.59 17.48 -10.97
CA GLU A 356 -6.63 16.01 -11.04
C GLU A 356 -8.04 15.50 -11.34
N PRO A 357 -8.18 14.29 -11.93
CA PRO A 357 -9.48 13.71 -12.19
C PRO A 357 -10.13 13.18 -10.89
N PHE A 358 -11.43 13.40 -10.76
CA PHE A 358 -12.29 12.88 -9.69
C PHE A 358 -13.30 11.87 -10.23
N GLU A 359 -13.63 10.92 -9.38
CA GLU A 359 -14.61 9.86 -9.66
C GLU A 359 -15.72 9.84 -8.63
N ASN A 360 -16.94 9.56 -9.10
CA ASN A 360 -18.06 9.22 -8.26
C ASN A 360 -17.99 7.73 -7.96
N VAL A 361 -17.82 7.39 -6.68
CA VAL A 361 -17.71 6.02 -6.20
C VAL A 361 -18.95 5.65 -5.41
N THR A 362 -19.66 4.61 -5.84
CA THR A 362 -20.77 4.02 -5.10
C THR A 362 -20.32 2.68 -4.53
N LEU A 363 -20.46 2.52 -3.22
CA LEU A 363 -20.15 1.28 -2.51
C LEU A 363 -21.42 0.72 -1.87
N ASP A 364 -21.58 -0.60 -1.94
CA ASP A 364 -22.64 -1.32 -1.25
C ASP A 364 -22.00 -2.36 -0.34
N VAL A 365 -22.15 -2.20 0.97
CA VAL A 365 -21.48 -3.03 1.97
C VAL A 365 -22.43 -3.41 3.08
N GLU A 366 -22.15 -4.52 3.74
CA GLU A 366 -22.86 -4.87 4.98
C GLU A 366 -22.57 -3.83 6.07
N GLU A 367 -23.54 -3.56 6.94
CA GLU A 367 -23.42 -2.53 8.00
C GLU A 367 -22.19 -2.73 8.89
N GLN A 368 -21.77 -3.99 9.11
CA GLN A 368 -20.57 -4.32 9.89
C GLN A 368 -19.26 -3.79 9.28
N HIS A 369 -19.19 -3.65 7.94
CA HIS A 369 -18.02 -3.16 7.22
C HIS A 369 -18.08 -1.64 6.95
N GLN A 370 -19.19 -0.97 7.31
CA GLN A 370 -19.40 0.45 7.04
C GLN A 370 -18.27 1.31 7.60
N GLY A 371 -17.93 1.12 8.88
CA GLY A 371 -16.94 1.94 9.57
C GLY A 371 -15.53 1.84 8.96
N SER A 372 -15.07 0.63 8.65
CA SER A 372 -13.74 0.40 8.05
C SER A 372 -13.65 0.99 6.64
N VAL A 373 -14.68 0.81 5.82
CA VAL A 373 -14.73 1.35 4.45
C VAL A 373 -14.77 2.88 4.45
N MET A 374 -15.55 3.49 5.35
CA MET A 374 -15.59 4.94 5.49
C MET A 374 -14.25 5.53 5.91
N GLN A 375 -13.55 4.88 6.86
CA GLN A 375 -12.22 5.31 7.28
C GLN A 375 -11.22 5.27 6.13
N ALA A 376 -11.15 4.14 5.41
CA ALA A 376 -10.19 3.96 4.31
C ALA A 376 -10.41 4.97 3.18
N LEU A 377 -11.67 5.24 2.80
CA LEU A 377 -11.98 6.27 1.80
C LEU A 377 -11.68 7.69 2.31
N GLY A 378 -11.90 7.97 3.59
CA GLY A 378 -11.56 9.26 4.20
C GLY A 378 -10.05 9.53 4.18
N GLU A 379 -9.23 8.53 4.52
CA GLU A 379 -7.75 8.59 4.42
C GLU A 379 -7.31 8.84 2.97
N ARG A 380 -8.03 8.27 2.00
CA ARG A 380 -7.83 8.45 0.56
C ARG A 380 -8.47 9.71 -0.03
N LYS A 381 -8.88 10.67 0.83
CA LYS A 381 -9.46 11.97 0.44
C LYS A 381 -10.80 11.86 -0.30
N GLY A 382 -11.56 10.81 -0.01
CA GLY A 382 -12.94 10.67 -0.48
C GLY A 382 -13.90 11.51 0.36
N ASP A 383 -14.71 12.32 -0.32
CA ASP A 383 -15.78 13.09 0.29
C ASP A 383 -17.09 12.28 0.24
N LEU A 384 -17.61 11.89 1.40
CA LEU A 384 -18.93 11.25 1.48
C LEU A 384 -20.02 12.26 1.05
N LYS A 385 -20.79 11.93 0.03
CA LYS A 385 -21.91 12.75 -0.46
C LYS A 385 -23.25 12.23 0.03
N ASN A 386 -23.41 10.91 0.10
CA ASN A 386 -24.67 10.31 0.50
C ASN A 386 -24.45 8.96 1.20
N MET A 387 -25.38 8.62 2.09
CA MET A 387 -25.41 7.34 2.80
C MET A 387 -26.86 6.90 2.90
N ASN A 388 -27.19 5.74 2.34
CA ASN A 388 -28.54 5.20 2.33
C ASN A 388 -28.55 3.74 2.83
N PRO A 389 -28.97 3.48 4.08
CA PRO A 389 -29.16 2.13 4.60
C PRO A 389 -30.38 1.45 3.96
N ASP A 390 -30.28 0.16 3.63
CA ASP A 390 -31.39 -0.61 3.04
C ASP A 390 -32.39 -1.14 4.10
N GLY A 391 -32.06 -1.00 5.39
CA GLY A 391 -32.85 -1.49 6.52
C GLY A 391 -32.87 -3.01 6.69
N LYS A 392 -32.10 -3.74 5.87
CA LYS A 392 -31.96 -5.20 5.84
C LYS A 392 -30.52 -5.66 6.11
N GLY A 393 -29.67 -4.76 6.59
CA GLY A 393 -28.29 -5.04 7.01
C GLY A 393 -27.21 -4.63 6.02
N ARG A 394 -27.56 -3.90 4.95
CA ARG A 394 -26.59 -3.31 4.01
C ARG A 394 -26.76 -1.80 3.92
N VAL A 395 -25.69 -1.12 3.53
CA VAL A 395 -25.65 0.32 3.38
C VAL A 395 -24.96 0.69 2.08
N ARG A 396 -25.60 1.60 1.34
CA ARG A 396 -25.02 2.23 0.16
C ARG A 396 -24.32 3.53 0.55
N LEU A 397 -23.09 3.71 0.11
CA LEU A 397 -22.26 4.89 0.34
C LEU A 397 -21.88 5.51 -1.00
N ASP A 398 -22.15 6.80 -1.18
CA ASP A 398 -21.73 7.55 -2.36
C ASP A 398 -20.64 8.54 -1.98
N TYR A 399 -19.50 8.45 -2.66
CA TYR A 399 -18.31 9.26 -2.48
C TYR A 399 -17.94 10.00 -3.77
N VAL A 400 -17.30 11.16 -3.60
CA VAL A 400 -16.49 11.79 -4.65
C VAL A 400 -15.04 11.73 -4.21
N ILE A 401 -14.20 11.04 -4.96
CA ILE A 401 -12.80 10.78 -4.60
C ILE A 401 -11.88 11.10 -5.79
N PRO A 402 -10.67 11.65 -5.57
CA PRO A 402 -9.70 11.76 -6.66
C PRO A 402 -9.33 10.36 -7.17
N SER A 403 -9.21 10.17 -8.49
CA SER A 403 -8.80 8.88 -9.08
C SER A 403 -7.50 8.36 -8.48
N ARG A 404 -6.59 9.27 -8.12
CA ARG A 404 -5.32 8.97 -7.43
C ARG A 404 -5.52 8.24 -6.11
N GLY A 405 -6.57 8.58 -5.36
CA GLY A 405 -6.92 7.91 -4.12
C GLY A 405 -7.58 6.55 -4.32
N LEU A 406 -8.20 6.33 -5.48
CA LEU A 406 -8.89 5.10 -5.82
C LEU A 406 -7.94 4.01 -6.36
N ILE A 407 -6.79 4.38 -6.94
CA ILE A 407 -5.77 3.43 -7.40
C ILE A 407 -5.36 2.50 -6.24
N GLY A 408 -5.44 1.18 -6.49
CA GLY A 408 -5.12 0.15 -5.50
C GLY A 408 -6.18 -0.09 -4.41
N PHE A 409 -7.30 0.64 -4.43
CA PHE A 409 -8.32 0.50 -3.38
C PHE A 409 -9.25 -0.70 -3.60
N ARG A 410 -9.45 -1.16 -4.84
CA ARG A 410 -10.42 -2.22 -5.14
C ARG A 410 -10.08 -3.54 -4.46
N ASN A 411 -8.82 -3.97 -4.47
CA ASN A 411 -8.41 -5.19 -3.77
C ASN A 411 -8.48 -5.05 -2.24
N GLU A 412 -8.10 -3.89 -1.72
CA GLU A 412 -8.21 -3.58 -0.29
C GLU A 412 -9.68 -3.66 0.16
N PHE A 413 -10.58 -3.06 -0.61
CA PHE A 413 -12.03 -3.10 -0.39
C PHE A 413 -12.59 -4.53 -0.41
N MET A 414 -12.21 -5.34 -1.41
CA MET A 414 -12.64 -6.74 -1.46
C MET A 414 -12.16 -7.54 -0.25
N THR A 415 -10.94 -7.27 0.23
CA THR A 415 -10.39 -7.92 1.43
C THR A 415 -11.12 -7.46 2.69
N MET A 416 -11.34 -6.15 2.86
CA MET A 416 -12.02 -5.56 4.02
C MET A 416 -13.48 -6.00 4.15
N THR A 417 -14.15 -6.22 3.01
CA THR A 417 -15.56 -6.65 2.98
C THR A 417 -15.71 -8.16 2.89
N SER A 418 -14.61 -8.92 3.02
CA SER A 418 -14.60 -10.38 2.85
C SER A 418 -15.23 -10.84 1.52
N GLY A 419 -15.13 -10.00 0.48
CA GLY A 419 -15.68 -10.21 -0.85
C GLY A 419 -17.19 -9.94 -1.00
N THR A 420 -17.87 -9.49 0.06
CA THR A 420 -19.32 -9.21 0.06
C THR A 420 -19.67 -7.80 -0.41
N GLY A 421 -18.67 -6.92 -0.47
CA GLY A 421 -18.83 -5.53 -0.88
C GLY A 421 -18.88 -5.39 -2.39
N LEU A 422 -19.68 -4.44 -2.86
CA LEU A 422 -19.71 -4.04 -4.27
C LEU A 422 -19.16 -2.62 -4.38
N LEU A 423 -18.23 -2.38 -5.32
CA LEU A 423 -17.61 -1.07 -5.55
C LEU A 423 -17.69 -0.70 -7.03
N TYR A 424 -18.23 0.50 -7.26
CA TYR A 424 -18.41 1.08 -8.58
C TYR A 424 -17.80 2.46 -8.62
N SER A 425 -17.13 2.77 -9.73
CA SER A 425 -16.53 4.06 -9.95
C SER A 425 -16.86 4.57 -11.34
N THR A 426 -17.05 5.87 -11.46
CA THR A 426 -17.29 6.57 -12.73
C THR A 426 -16.60 7.92 -12.72
N PHE A 427 -15.96 8.29 -13.82
CA PHE A 427 -15.41 9.63 -13.99
C PHE A 427 -16.48 10.70 -13.74
N SER A 428 -16.13 11.71 -12.95
CA SER A 428 -17.01 12.81 -12.55
C SER A 428 -16.61 14.10 -13.25
N HIS A 429 -15.44 14.65 -12.91
CA HIS A 429 -14.91 15.91 -13.43
C HIS A 429 -13.42 16.05 -13.08
N TYR A 430 -12.76 17.08 -13.61
CA TYR A 430 -11.46 17.56 -13.13
C TYR A 430 -11.67 18.65 -12.09
N ASP A 431 -10.88 18.64 -11.02
CA ASP A 431 -10.90 19.68 -9.98
C ASP A 431 -9.48 19.88 -9.41
N ASP A 432 -9.30 20.93 -8.61
CA ASP A 432 -8.02 21.29 -8.00
C ASP A 432 -7.45 20.13 -7.13
N ILE A 433 -6.14 19.92 -7.21
CA ILE A 433 -5.46 18.81 -6.52
C ILE A 433 -5.68 18.86 -5.01
N ARG A 434 -6.08 17.72 -4.42
CA ARG A 434 -6.18 17.57 -2.96
C ARG A 434 -4.79 17.42 -2.35
N GLN A 435 -4.50 18.25 -1.35
CA GLN A 435 -3.22 18.20 -0.62
C GLN A 435 -3.03 16.87 0.12
N GLY A 436 -1.79 16.36 0.07
CA GLY A 436 -1.36 15.13 0.74
C GLY A 436 -1.01 14.01 -0.24
N GLU A 437 -0.07 13.17 0.17
CA GLU A 437 0.26 11.92 -0.52
C GLU A 437 -0.82 10.89 -0.22
N VAL A 438 -1.30 10.21 -1.26
CA VAL A 438 -2.35 9.20 -1.19
C VAL A 438 -1.89 8.02 -2.04
N GLY A 439 -2.04 6.80 -1.51
CA GLY A 439 -1.83 5.56 -2.26
C GLY A 439 -0.48 4.87 -2.07
N GLN A 440 0.45 5.36 -1.24
CA GLN A 440 1.68 4.60 -0.96
C GLN A 440 1.41 3.34 -0.15
N ARG A 441 2.15 2.27 -0.45
CA ARG A 441 2.07 1.01 0.29
C ARG A 441 2.67 1.20 1.67
N GLN A 442 1.98 0.73 2.71
CA GLN A 442 2.49 0.82 4.10
C GLN A 442 3.56 -0.22 4.40
N ASN A 443 3.51 -1.38 3.74
CA ASN A 443 4.46 -2.47 3.89
C ASN A 443 5.64 -2.32 2.93
N GLY A 444 6.82 -2.75 3.34
CA GLY A 444 7.96 -2.93 2.46
C GLY A 444 7.93 -4.29 1.76
N VAL A 445 8.93 -4.54 0.94
CA VAL A 445 9.07 -5.78 0.15
C VAL A 445 10.25 -6.63 0.59
N LEU A 446 10.10 -7.94 0.39
CA LEU A 446 11.20 -8.90 0.47
C LEU A 446 11.82 -9.03 -0.92
N ILE A 447 13.08 -8.63 -1.08
CA ILE A 447 13.77 -8.57 -2.36
C ILE A 447 14.81 -9.68 -2.43
N SER A 448 14.85 -10.46 -3.50
CA SER A 448 15.88 -11.49 -3.69
C SER A 448 17.26 -10.86 -3.90
N ASN A 449 18.27 -11.39 -3.22
CA ASN A 449 19.65 -10.92 -3.32
C ASN A 449 20.47 -11.62 -4.42
N GLY A 450 19.86 -12.52 -5.20
CA GLY A 450 20.62 -13.32 -6.17
C GLY A 450 19.73 -14.16 -7.08
N GLN A 451 20.36 -14.76 -8.09
CA GLN A 451 19.69 -15.62 -9.06
C GLN A 451 19.86 -17.11 -8.75
N GLY A 452 18.75 -17.86 -8.78
CA GLY A 452 18.75 -19.30 -8.53
C GLY A 452 17.37 -19.87 -8.24
N LYS A 453 17.32 -21.09 -7.71
CA LYS A 453 16.06 -21.74 -7.29
C LYS A 453 15.80 -21.52 -5.80
N ALA A 454 14.60 -21.10 -5.46
CA ALA A 454 14.19 -20.89 -4.09
C ALA A 454 14.13 -22.21 -3.30
N VAL A 455 14.86 -22.31 -2.20
CA VAL A 455 14.94 -23.52 -1.38
C VAL A 455 13.99 -23.45 -0.19
N ALA A 456 13.28 -24.55 0.10
CA ALA A 456 12.28 -24.61 1.16
C ALA A 456 12.85 -24.20 2.53
N PHE A 457 14.10 -24.59 2.79
CA PHE A 457 14.82 -24.22 4.01
C PHE A 457 14.95 -22.71 4.21
N ALA A 458 15.31 -21.97 3.15
CA ALA A 458 15.43 -20.51 3.22
C ALA A 458 14.05 -19.86 3.34
N LEU A 459 13.08 -20.29 2.51
CA LEU A 459 11.72 -19.76 2.54
C LEU A 459 11.03 -19.96 3.90
N PHE A 460 11.30 -21.06 4.59
CA PHE A 460 10.73 -21.35 5.91
C PHE A 460 11.14 -20.30 6.96
N GLY A 461 12.36 -19.78 6.91
CA GLY A 461 12.77 -18.67 7.79
C GLY A 461 12.27 -17.30 7.33
N LEU A 462 11.94 -17.15 6.05
CA LEU A 462 11.47 -15.89 5.47
C LEU A 462 9.96 -15.66 5.66
N GLN A 463 9.16 -16.72 5.70
CA GLN A 463 7.72 -16.61 5.95
C GLN A 463 7.39 -16.05 7.35
N ASP A 464 8.31 -16.15 8.32
CA ASP A 464 8.17 -15.51 9.63
C ASP A 464 8.33 -13.99 9.56
N ARG A 465 8.99 -13.48 8.50
CA ARG A 465 9.21 -12.04 8.29
C ARG A 465 8.13 -11.41 7.41
N GLY A 466 7.32 -12.21 6.71
CA GLY A 466 6.39 -11.68 5.72
C GLY A 466 5.65 -12.75 4.93
N LYS A 467 4.71 -12.32 4.08
CA LYS A 467 3.97 -13.21 3.18
C LYS A 467 4.78 -13.43 1.90
N LEU A 468 4.93 -14.68 1.46
CA LEU A 468 5.74 -15.01 0.28
C LEU A 468 4.89 -15.12 -0.99
N PHE A 469 5.46 -14.71 -2.13
CA PHE A 469 4.83 -14.83 -3.46
C PHE A 469 5.19 -16.10 -4.21
N LEU A 470 6.24 -16.79 -3.76
CA LEU A 470 6.76 -17.98 -4.42
C LEU A 470 7.04 -19.12 -3.45
N GLY A 471 6.93 -20.34 -3.96
CA GLY A 471 7.17 -21.58 -3.23
C GLY A 471 8.53 -22.19 -3.53
N HIS A 472 8.76 -23.38 -2.98
CA HIS A 472 9.98 -24.14 -3.23
C HIS A 472 10.16 -24.48 -4.73
N GLY A 473 11.38 -24.31 -5.24
CA GLY A 473 11.77 -24.67 -6.61
C GLY A 473 11.52 -23.57 -7.64
N ALA A 474 10.90 -22.45 -7.24
CA ALA A 474 10.70 -21.31 -8.13
C ALA A 474 12.04 -20.68 -8.53
N GLU A 475 12.21 -20.36 -9.81
CA GLU A 475 13.38 -19.60 -10.28
C GLU A 475 13.20 -18.11 -9.94
N VAL A 476 14.25 -17.52 -9.39
CA VAL A 476 14.32 -16.11 -9.02
C VAL A 476 15.60 -15.46 -9.53
N TYR A 477 15.62 -14.14 -9.62
CA TYR A 477 16.81 -13.34 -9.91
C TYR A 477 17.00 -12.21 -8.88
N GLU A 478 18.16 -11.55 -8.92
CA GLU A 478 18.48 -10.44 -8.02
C GLU A 478 17.59 -9.22 -8.27
N GLY A 479 17.03 -8.62 -7.22
CA GLY A 479 16.10 -7.50 -7.32
C GLY A 479 14.65 -7.90 -7.60
N GLN A 480 14.37 -9.19 -7.80
CA GLN A 480 12.99 -9.69 -7.86
C GLN A 480 12.35 -9.67 -6.47
N ILE A 481 11.14 -9.13 -6.37
CA ILE A 481 10.34 -9.16 -5.15
C ILE A 481 9.76 -10.56 -4.97
N ILE A 482 10.00 -11.15 -3.80
CA ILE A 482 9.61 -12.52 -3.45
C ILE A 482 8.55 -12.58 -2.34
N GLY A 483 8.16 -11.44 -1.78
CA GLY A 483 7.12 -11.35 -0.77
C GLY A 483 6.90 -9.95 -0.20
N ILE A 484 5.92 -9.84 0.69
CA ILE A 484 5.55 -8.62 1.42
C ILE A 484 6.19 -8.70 2.80
N HIS A 485 6.97 -7.70 3.18
CA HIS A 485 7.55 -7.60 4.51
C HIS A 485 6.48 -7.20 5.54
N SER A 486 6.56 -7.78 6.74
CA SER A 486 5.64 -7.45 7.85
C SER A 486 5.79 -6.01 8.36
N ARG A 487 6.87 -5.31 7.98
CA ARG A 487 7.16 -3.91 8.33
C ARG A 487 7.22 -3.05 7.07
N SER A 488 7.33 -1.74 7.24
CA SER A 488 7.33 -0.75 6.15
C SER A 488 8.63 -0.65 5.37
N ASN A 489 9.77 -1.07 5.94
CA ASN A 489 11.05 -1.01 5.25
C ASN A 489 11.22 -2.20 4.29
N ASP A 490 11.92 -1.99 3.19
CA ASP A 490 12.32 -3.09 2.31
C ASP A 490 13.45 -3.91 2.92
N LEU A 491 13.50 -5.18 2.56
CA LEU A 491 14.51 -6.11 3.06
C LEU A 491 14.99 -7.05 1.95
N THR A 492 16.26 -6.88 1.58
CA THR A 492 16.96 -7.81 0.68
C THR A 492 17.32 -9.09 1.44
N VAL A 493 16.87 -10.24 0.92
CA VAL A 493 16.96 -11.55 1.55
C VAL A 493 17.49 -12.60 0.58
N ASN A 494 18.11 -13.64 1.15
CA ASN A 494 18.62 -14.76 0.38
C ASN A 494 17.66 -15.96 0.49
N CYS A 495 16.97 -16.28 -0.60
CA CYS A 495 16.10 -17.45 -0.69
C CYS A 495 16.77 -18.69 -1.33
N LEU A 496 18.07 -18.64 -1.59
CA LEU A 496 18.86 -19.66 -2.29
C LEU A 496 19.67 -20.56 -1.35
N THR A 497 19.91 -20.11 -0.12
CA THR A 497 20.83 -20.78 0.81
C THR A 497 20.22 -22.06 1.37
N GLY A 498 20.80 -23.21 1.03
CA GLY A 498 20.42 -24.51 1.57
C GLY A 498 20.95 -24.76 2.99
N LYS A 499 20.44 -25.82 3.64
CA LYS A 499 20.91 -26.27 4.96
C LYS A 499 22.39 -26.68 4.87
N LYS A 500 23.27 -26.00 5.61
CA LYS A 500 24.68 -26.44 5.73
C LYS A 500 24.73 -27.77 6.48
N LEU A 501 25.30 -28.79 5.84
CA LEU A 501 25.51 -30.11 6.46
C LEU A 501 26.63 -29.98 7.50
N THR A 502 26.27 -29.82 8.78
CA THR A 502 27.22 -30.05 9.87
C THR A 502 27.40 -31.56 10.05
N ASN A 503 28.66 -32.03 10.11
CA ASN A 503 29.07 -33.44 10.22
C ASN A 503 28.67 -34.16 11.53
N MET A 504 27.52 -33.83 12.13
CA MET A 504 26.94 -34.54 13.26
C MET A 504 25.62 -35.16 12.83
N ARG A 505 25.66 -36.49 12.61
CA ARG A 505 24.48 -37.34 12.45
C ARG A 505 23.65 -37.30 13.73
N ALA A 506 22.53 -36.59 13.72
CA ALA A 506 21.38 -36.90 14.55
C ALA A 506 20.39 -37.69 13.69
N SER A 507 20.51 -39.02 13.72
CA SER A 507 19.48 -39.90 13.18
C SER A 507 18.23 -39.78 14.06
N GLY A 508 17.16 -39.13 13.57
CA GLY A 508 15.86 -39.29 14.24
C GLY A 508 14.73 -38.31 13.96
N THR A 509 14.97 -37.08 13.48
CA THR A 509 13.89 -36.10 13.31
C THR A 509 14.22 -35.10 12.19
N ASP A 510 14.08 -35.53 10.93
CA ASP A 510 13.87 -34.57 9.84
C ASP A 510 12.41 -34.10 9.93
N GLU A 511 12.17 -33.02 10.67
CA GLU A 511 10.88 -32.32 10.61
C GLU A 511 10.69 -31.79 9.18
N ALA A 512 9.61 -32.22 8.53
CA ALA A 512 9.22 -31.71 7.23
C ALA A 512 8.96 -30.20 7.34
N THR A 513 9.79 -29.39 6.68
CA THR A 513 9.59 -27.94 6.62
C THR A 513 8.29 -27.66 5.87
N THR A 514 7.28 -27.20 6.62
CA THR A 514 5.95 -26.90 6.07
C THR A 514 5.91 -25.44 5.69
N LEU A 515 5.74 -25.15 4.39
CA LEU A 515 5.62 -23.78 3.89
C LEU A 515 4.14 -23.35 3.83
N VAL A 516 3.88 -22.09 4.19
CA VAL A 516 2.58 -21.47 3.91
C VAL A 516 2.39 -21.37 2.40
N PRO A 517 1.20 -21.67 1.85
CA PRO A 517 0.94 -21.50 0.43
C PRO A 517 1.28 -20.07 -0.03
N ALA A 518 2.09 -19.98 -1.08
CA ALA A 518 2.51 -18.71 -1.63
C ALA A 518 1.31 -17.92 -2.18
N GLN A 519 1.29 -16.62 -1.91
CA GLN A 519 0.28 -15.71 -2.44
C GLN A 519 0.58 -15.43 -3.91
N LYS A 520 -0.18 -16.07 -4.81
CA LYS A 520 -0.11 -15.77 -6.24
C LYS A 520 -0.84 -14.46 -6.51
N MET A 521 -0.14 -13.49 -7.09
CA MET A 521 -0.73 -12.23 -7.54
C MET A 521 -1.22 -12.35 -8.98
N THR A 522 -2.42 -11.84 -9.25
CA THR A 522 -2.87 -11.55 -10.62
C THR A 522 -2.15 -10.32 -11.17
N LEU A 523 -2.29 -10.06 -12.47
CA LEU A 523 -1.73 -8.87 -13.09
C LEU A 523 -2.26 -7.58 -12.45
N GLU A 524 -3.56 -7.50 -12.20
CA GLU A 524 -4.20 -6.37 -11.52
C GLU A 524 -3.67 -6.20 -10.10
N GLN A 525 -3.59 -7.30 -9.34
CA GLN A 525 -3.03 -7.26 -7.99
C GLN A 525 -1.57 -6.79 -7.98
N ALA A 526 -0.78 -7.18 -8.99
CA ALA A 526 0.60 -6.73 -9.12
C ALA A 526 0.71 -5.25 -9.48
N LEU A 527 -0.11 -4.76 -10.43
CA LEU A 527 -0.17 -3.34 -10.83
C LEU A 527 -0.61 -2.43 -9.68
N GLU A 528 -1.54 -2.91 -8.85
CA GLU A 528 -1.97 -2.21 -7.63
C GLU A 528 -0.92 -2.27 -6.51
N PHE A 529 -0.10 -3.33 -6.47
CA PHE A 529 0.86 -3.58 -5.40
C PHE A 529 2.17 -2.78 -5.55
N ILE A 530 2.61 -2.56 -6.78
CA ILE A 530 3.91 -1.93 -7.04
C ILE A 530 3.95 -0.47 -6.63
N ASP A 531 5.11 -0.04 -6.12
CA ASP A 531 5.40 1.38 -5.90
C ASP A 531 6.13 2.04 -7.08
N ASP A 532 6.42 3.34 -6.96
CA ASP A 532 7.00 4.16 -8.02
C ASP A 532 8.41 3.71 -8.48
N ASP A 533 9.15 3.01 -7.63
CA ASP A 533 10.47 2.43 -7.89
C ASP A 533 10.40 0.93 -8.22
N GLU A 534 9.22 0.40 -8.48
CA GLU A 534 8.98 -1.01 -8.78
C GLU A 534 8.33 -1.17 -10.17
N LEU A 535 8.56 -2.33 -10.78
CA LEU A 535 8.01 -2.72 -12.08
C LEU A 535 7.34 -4.09 -11.99
N VAL A 536 6.23 -4.26 -12.70
CA VAL A 536 5.64 -5.58 -12.94
C VAL A 536 6.21 -6.13 -14.24
N GLU A 537 6.98 -7.20 -14.15
CA GLU A 537 7.46 -7.97 -15.29
C GLU A 537 6.38 -8.98 -15.72
N VAL A 538 5.92 -8.86 -16.96
CA VAL A 538 4.83 -9.64 -17.52
C VAL A 538 5.34 -10.48 -18.68
N THR A 539 5.12 -11.79 -18.59
CA THR A 539 5.49 -12.78 -19.61
C THR A 539 4.30 -13.68 -19.93
N PRO A 540 4.31 -14.44 -21.04
CA PRO A 540 3.19 -15.29 -21.43
C PRO A 540 2.76 -16.31 -20.37
N LEU A 541 3.70 -16.73 -19.50
CA LEU A 541 3.45 -17.75 -18.48
C LEU A 541 3.50 -17.21 -17.05
N SER A 542 4.12 -16.05 -16.82
CA SER A 542 4.46 -15.55 -15.49
C SER A 542 4.16 -14.07 -15.32
N VAL A 543 3.82 -13.68 -14.10
CA VAL A 543 3.82 -12.28 -13.65
C VAL A 543 4.76 -12.21 -12.46
N ARG A 544 5.77 -11.35 -12.56
CA ARG A 544 6.81 -11.17 -11.54
C ARG A 544 6.87 -9.69 -11.19
N ILE A 545 7.37 -9.39 -10.00
CA ILE A 545 7.53 -8.02 -9.53
C ILE A 545 8.99 -7.82 -9.19
N ARG A 546 9.55 -6.67 -9.55
CA ARG A 546 10.96 -6.34 -9.29
C ARG A 546 11.11 -4.87 -8.93
N ASN A 547 12.17 -4.56 -8.20
CA ASN A 547 12.56 -3.17 -8.01
C ASN A 547 13.34 -2.68 -9.24
N VAL A 548 13.30 -1.37 -9.47
CA VAL A 548 14.22 -0.62 -10.32
C VAL A 548 15.53 -0.47 -9.55
N ILE A 549 16.63 -0.97 -10.10
CA ILE A 549 17.92 -1.05 -9.41
C ILE A 549 18.86 0.09 -9.92
N VAL A 550 18.67 1.30 -9.38
CA VAL A 550 19.66 2.37 -9.02
C VAL A 550 20.47 3.17 -10.09
N ASP A 551 20.90 4.40 -9.69
CA ASP A 551 21.88 5.35 -10.29
C ASP A 551 23.37 4.95 -10.15
N ILE A 552 24.21 5.46 -11.06
CA ILE A 552 25.56 5.01 -11.49
C ILE A 552 25.51 3.60 -12.09
N ASP A 553 25.52 3.55 -13.42
CA ASP A 553 25.38 2.29 -14.15
C ASP A 553 26.65 1.96 -14.94
N PHE A 554 27.43 1.02 -14.43
CA PHE A 554 28.55 0.45 -15.17
C PHE A 554 28.07 -0.35 -16.39
N ASN A 555 26.80 -0.79 -16.47
CA ASN A 555 26.28 -1.42 -17.68
C ASN A 555 26.12 -0.43 -18.83
N ARG A 556 25.90 0.87 -18.57
CA ARG A 556 26.00 1.92 -19.60
C ARG A 556 27.42 2.02 -20.15
N VAL A 557 28.42 2.03 -19.28
CA VAL A 557 29.84 2.03 -19.66
C VAL A 557 30.14 0.82 -20.54
N LEU A 558 29.78 -0.36 -20.06
CA LEU A 558 30.00 -1.62 -20.77
C LEU A 558 29.17 -1.73 -22.05
N GLY A 559 27.99 -1.11 -22.11
CA GLY A 559 27.13 -1.03 -23.29
C GLY A 559 27.77 -0.19 -24.38
N VAL A 560 28.24 1.02 -24.04
CA VAL A 560 28.96 1.89 -24.98
C VAL A 560 30.25 1.21 -25.47
N TRP A 561 30.99 0.55 -24.58
CA TRP A 561 32.16 -0.23 -24.96
C TRP A 561 31.82 -1.47 -25.79
N SER A 562 30.68 -2.12 -25.54
CA SER A 562 30.17 -3.24 -26.34
C SER A 562 29.90 -2.80 -27.78
N ASP A 563 29.28 -1.62 -27.94
CA ASP A 563 28.99 -1.04 -29.25
C ASP A 563 30.27 -0.70 -30.02
N TYR A 564 31.24 -0.07 -29.36
CA TYR A 564 32.51 0.30 -30.00
C TYR A 564 33.44 -0.90 -30.28
N SER A 565 33.53 -1.86 -29.36
CA SER A 565 34.40 -3.04 -29.50
C SER A 565 33.77 -4.19 -30.29
N ARG A 566 32.44 -4.17 -30.46
CA ARG A 566 31.62 -5.29 -30.99
C ARG A 566 31.74 -6.58 -30.19
N VAL A 567 32.27 -6.52 -28.97
CA VAL A 567 32.30 -7.65 -28.06
C VAL A 567 30.96 -7.68 -27.30
N PRO A 568 30.26 -8.83 -27.24
CA PRO A 568 28.97 -8.91 -26.54
C PRO A 568 29.07 -8.44 -25.09
N LEU A 569 28.10 -7.64 -24.65
CA LEU A 569 28.02 -7.08 -23.29
C LEU A 569 28.23 -8.15 -22.20
N ALA A 570 27.66 -9.34 -22.37
CA ALA A 570 27.79 -10.45 -21.42
C ALA A 570 29.23 -10.98 -21.25
N ASN A 571 30.10 -10.79 -22.24
CA ASN A 571 31.52 -11.15 -22.13
C ASN A 571 32.30 -10.05 -21.40
N LEU A 572 31.98 -8.78 -21.69
CA LEU A 572 32.57 -7.63 -21.02
C LEU A 572 32.19 -7.59 -19.54
N GLN A 573 30.95 -7.92 -19.19
CA GLN A 573 30.49 -8.05 -17.80
C GLN A 573 31.24 -9.13 -17.02
N LYS A 574 31.71 -10.19 -17.69
CA LYS A 574 32.49 -11.26 -17.05
C LYS A 574 33.96 -10.90 -16.87
N SER A 575 34.52 -10.09 -17.77
CA SER A 575 35.93 -9.70 -17.73
C SER A 575 36.19 -8.38 -16.99
N PHE A 576 35.17 -7.53 -16.83
CA PHE A 576 35.29 -6.29 -16.07
C PHE A 576 35.39 -6.56 -14.57
N ALA A 577 36.50 -6.12 -13.96
CA ALA A 577 36.72 -6.18 -12.53
C ALA A 577 37.37 -4.89 -12.04
N MET A 578 36.94 -4.39 -10.88
CA MET A 578 37.59 -3.25 -10.20
C MET A 578 38.82 -3.74 -9.45
N GLY A 579 39.89 -4.02 -10.20
CA GLY A 579 41.15 -4.54 -9.66
C GLY A 579 42.17 -3.46 -9.29
N GLU A 580 43.41 -3.88 -9.04
CA GLU A 580 44.52 -3.00 -8.65
C GLU A 580 44.80 -1.88 -9.68
N THR A 581 44.58 -2.14 -10.97
CA THR A 581 44.72 -1.15 -12.05
C THR A 581 43.79 0.06 -11.85
N PHE A 582 42.56 -0.17 -11.40
CA PHE A 582 41.59 0.88 -11.07
C PHE A 582 42.05 1.69 -9.84
N HIS A 583 42.53 1.01 -8.79
CA HIS A 583 43.02 1.69 -7.59
C HIS A 583 44.30 2.52 -7.83
N GLN A 584 45.21 2.04 -8.68
CA GLN A 584 46.40 2.80 -9.10
C GLN A 584 46.01 4.07 -9.85
N HIS A 585 44.99 3.99 -10.71
CA HIS A 585 44.47 5.13 -11.46
C HIS A 585 43.81 6.17 -10.55
N GLU A 586 42.96 5.74 -9.62
CA GLU A 586 42.30 6.64 -8.65
C GLU A 586 43.29 7.35 -7.71
N ARG A 587 44.46 6.74 -7.44
CA ARG A 587 45.57 7.34 -6.67
C ARG A 587 46.51 8.20 -7.53
N GLY A 588 46.25 8.36 -8.83
CA GLY A 588 47.13 9.12 -9.73
C GLY A 588 48.50 8.48 -9.98
N GLN A 589 48.66 7.18 -9.69
CA GLN A 589 49.92 6.46 -9.89
C GLN A 589 50.15 6.06 -11.36
N ILE A 590 49.09 6.01 -12.15
CA ILE A 590 49.12 5.77 -13.61
C ILE A 590 48.28 6.83 -14.33
N SER A 591 48.65 7.18 -15.57
CA SER A 591 47.91 8.14 -16.38
C SER A 591 46.61 7.55 -16.93
N ASP A 592 45.72 8.42 -17.40
CA ASP A 592 44.43 8.03 -17.98
C ASP A 592 44.60 7.10 -19.20
N GLU A 593 45.62 7.35 -20.03
CA GLU A 593 45.94 6.56 -21.21
C GLU A 593 46.48 5.17 -20.83
N VAL A 594 47.34 5.11 -19.81
CA VAL A 594 47.89 3.84 -19.29
C VAL A 594 46.80 3.01 -18.60
N PHE A 595 45.85 3.67 -17.94
CA PHE A 595 44.68 3.03 -17.35
C PHE A 595 43.77 2.42 -18.43
N ALA A 596 43.43 3.19 -19.46
CA ALA A 596 42.64 2.72 -20.59
C ALA A 596 43.30 1.52 -21.28
N GLU A 597 44.59 1.60 -21.57
CA GLU A 597 45.35 0.51 -22.20
C GLU A 597 45.34 -0.77 -21.36
N ARG A 598 45.62 -0.67 -20.06
CA ARG A 598 45.65 -1.83 -19.16
C ARG A 598 44.28 -2.46 -18.97
N LEU A 599 43.24 -1.65 -18.79
CA LEU A 599 41.88 -2.17 -18.61
C LEU A 599 41.36 -2.81 -19.90
N CYS A 600 41.63 -2.22 -21.07
CA CYS A 600 41.33 -2.83 -22.35
C CYS A 600 42.06 -4.17 -22.55
N HIS A 601 43.33 -4.26 -22.13
CA HIS A 601 44.10 -5.50 -22.19
C HIS A 601 43.59 -6.56 -21.20
N GLU A 602 43.20 -6.18 -19.98
CA GLU A 602 42.61 -7.08 -18.98
C GLU A 602 41.25 -7.63 -19.44
N MET A 603 40.48 -6.82 -20.17
CA MET A 603 39.15 -7.18 -20.67
C MET A 603 39.15 -7.85 -22.05
N ASP A 604 40.32 -7.97 -22.70
CA ASP A 604 40.49 -8.48 -24.07
C ASP A 604 39.66 -7.69 -25.12
N VAL A 605 39.72 -6.35 -25.04
CA VAL A 605 39.05 -5.44 -25.98
C VAL A 605 40.01 -4.48 -26.66
N ALA A 606 39.74 -4.18 -27.93
CA ALA A 606 40.47 -3.18 -28.70
C ALA A 606 39.63 -1.91 -28.85
N LEU A 607 39.82 -0.95 -27.93
CA LEU A 607 39.20 0.38 -27.97
C LEU A 607 40.28 1.45 -28.15
N SER A 608 39.99 2.51 -28.91
CA SER A 608 40.81 3.73 -28.85
C SER A 608 40.63 4.44 -27.51
N TYR A 609 41.57 5.29 -27.12
CA TYR A 609 41.44 6.08 -25.89
C TYR A 609 40.18 6.95 -25.90
N GLU A 610 39.80 7.55 -27.05
CA GLU A 610 38.57 8.35 -27.12
C GLU A 610 37.30 7.49 -26.95
N GLN A 611 37.28 6.28 -27.53
CA GLN A 611 36.16 5.35 -27.38
C GLN A 611 36.05 4.82 -25.95
N PHE A 612 37.20 4.53 -25.34
CA PHE A 612 37.29 4.14 -23.94
C PHE A 612 36.74 5.25 -23.05
N ALA A 613 37.23 6.48 -23.22
CA ALA A 613 36.79 7.65 -22.46
C ALA A 613 35.30 7.91 -22.62
N ALA A 614 34.76 7.86 -23.84
CA ALA A 614 33.33 8.08 -24.10
C ALA A 614 32.44 7.07 -23.34
N GLY A 615 32.81 5.79 -23.33
CA GLY A 615 32.08 4.80 -22.53
C GLY A 615 32.26 5.01 -21.04
N TRP A 616 33.48 5.30 -20.58
CA TRP A 616 33.77 5.54 -19.17
C TRP A 616 33.01 6.77 -18.60
N GLN A 617 32.76 7.78 -19.42
CA GLN A 617 32.04 9.00 -19.05
C GLN A 617 30.52 8.80 -18.96
N ALA A 618 29.96 7.81 -19.66
CA ALA A 618 28.53 7.49 -19.67
C ALA A 618 27.99 6.90 -18.34
N ILE A 619 28.86 6.75 -17.35
CA ILE A 619 28.56 6.18 -16.04
C ILE A 619 27.56 7.02 -15.22
N PHE A 620 27.49 8.33 -15.45
CA PHE A 620 26.62 9.25 -14.71
C PHE A 620 25.26 9.41 -15.40
N ILE A 621 24.16 9.21 -14.66
CA ILE A 621 22.78 9.24 -15.19
C ILE A 621 22.08 10.57 -14.88
N GLY A 622 22.38 11.22 -13.74
CA GLY A 622 21.87 12.56 -13.40
C GLY A 622 22.30 13.09 -12.02
N LEU A 623 21.99 14.36 -11.72
CA LEU A 623 22.30 15.01 -10.44
C LEU A 623 21.19 14.85 -9.39
N ARG A 624 21.56 14.54 -8.14
CA ARG A 624 20.65 14.58 -6.99
C ARG A 624 20.42 16.03 -6.53
N LYS A 625 19.27 16.59 -6.93
CA LYS A 625 18.90 18.00 -6.67
C LYS A 625 18.81 18.33 -5.18
N GLU A 626 18.46 17.36 -4.34
CA GLU A 626 18.32 17.52 -2.89
C GLU A 626 19.68 17.77 -2.23
N THR A 627 20.72 17.02 -2.62
CA THR A 627 22.08 17.19 -2.09
C THR A 627 22.64 18.55 -2.49
N ILE A 628 22.44 18.96 -3.74
CA ILE A 628 22.80 20.29 -4.24
C ILE A 628 22.09 21.39 -3.44
N GLY A 629 20.80 21.23 -3.15
CA GLY A 629 20.03 22.16 -2.32
C GLY A 629 20.58 22.29 -0.89
N VAL A 630 21.05 21.20 -0.28
CA VAL A 630 21.69 21.23 1.05
C VAL A 630 23.03 21.97 1.00
N MET A 631 23.87 21.70 0.01
CA MET A 631 25.16 22.38 -0.16
C MET A 631 24.97 23.90 -0.34
N GLN A 632 24.03 24.31 -1.19
CA GLN A 632 23.69 25.72 -1.39
C GLN A 632 23.14 26.37 -0.13
N LYS A 633 22.30 25.66 0.63
CA LYS A 633 21.77 26.15 1.91
C LYS A 633 22.88 26.36 2.94
N LEU A 634 23.82 25.42 3.08
CA LEU A 634 24.95 25.52 3.99
C LEU A 634 25.87 26.70 3.63
N ARG A 635 26.17 26.89 2.34
CA ARG A 635 26.90 28.08 1.86
C ARG A 635 26.14 29.38 2.11
N GLY A 636 24.83 29.38 1.88
CA GLY A 636 23.96 30.53 2.18
C GLY A 636 23.91 30.89 3.68
N GLN A 637 24.16 29.92 4.56
CA GLN A 637 24.29 30.12 6.01
C GLN A 637 25.70 30.55 6.45
N GLY A 638 26.65 30.68 5.50
CA GLY A 638 28.02 31.14 5.76
C GLY A 638 29.01 30.02 6.07
N HIS A 639 28.64 28.75 5.92
CA HIS A 639 29.57 27.62 6.07
C HIS A 639 30.42 27.43 4.80
N ARG A 640 31.69 27.05 4.98
CA ARG A 640 32.57 26.62 3.90
C ARG A 640 32.21 25.20 3.50
N VAL A 641 31.86 24.97 2.23
CA VAL A 641 31.43 23.66 1.73
C VAL A 641 32.40 23.19 0.64
N VAL A 642 33.12 22.11 0.91
CA VAL A 642 34.06 21.50 -0.04
C VAL A 642 33.63 20.09 -0.40
N VAL A 643 33.91 19.65 -1.62
CA VAL A 643 33.64 18.28 -2.08
C VAL A 643 34.96 17.51 -2.08
N LEU A 644 34.98 16.34 -1.44
CA LEU A 644 36.12 15.41 -1.46
C LEU A 644 35.67 14.09 -2.07
N SER A 645 36.11 13.78 -3.29
CA SER A 645 35.66 12.62 -4.06
C SER A 645 36.82 11.71 -4.48
N ASN A 646 36.62 10.40 -4.35
CA ASN A 646 37.47 9.40 -4.99
C ASN A 646 37.05 9.33 -6.46
N THR A 647 37.80 9.98 -7.35
CA THR A 647 37.50 10.02 -8.78
C THR A 647 38.71 10.52 -9.56
N ASN A 648 38.58 10.57 -10.89
CA ASN A 648 39.66 10.85 -11.84
C ASN A 648 39.29 11.95 -12.85
N ARG A 649 40.28 12.40 -13.62
CA ARG A 649 40.18 13.43 -14.67
C ARG A 649 39.34 12.99 -15.84
N LEU A 650 39.34 11.69 -16.17
CA LEU A 650 38.46 11.12 -17.19
C LEU A 650 36.98 11.41 -16.91
N HIS A 651 36.55 11.35 -15.64
CA HIS A 651 35.19 11.71 -15.24
C HIS A 651 35.00 13.23 -15.09
N THR A 652 35.97 13.94 -14.54
CA THR A 652 35.78 15.36 -14.16
C THR A 652 36.06 16.36 -15.27
N GLY A 653 36.72 15.95 -16.36
CA GLY A 653 37.05 16.81 -17.50
C GLY A 653 35.84 17.35 -18.27
N PHE A 654 34.69 16.66 -18.23
CA PHE A 654 33.46 17.06 -18.93
C PHE A 654 32.35 17.59 -17.99
N TRP A 655 32.52 17.43 -16.67
CA TRP A 655 31.53 17.89 -15.67
C TRP A 655 31.23 19.40 -15.71
N PRO A 656 32.18 20.32 -15.98
CA PRO A 656 31.86 21.75 -16.05
C PRO A 656 30.86 22.11 -17.15
N ASP A 657 30.80 21.32 -18.23
CA ASP A 657 29.91 21.56 -19.38
C ASP A 657 28.53 20.90 -19.18
N GLU A 658 28.47 19.72 -18.57
CA GLU A 658 27.23 18.95 -18.35
C GLU A 658 26.55 19.21 -16.99
N TYR A 659 27.33 19.51 -15.94
CA TYR A 659 26.85 19.63 -14.55
C TYR A 659 27.38 20.91 -13.84
N PRO A 660 27.12 22.12 -14.40
CA PRO A 660 27.65 23.36 -13.85
C PRO A 660 27.20 23.64 -12.40
N GLU A 661 26.08 23.08 -11.97
CA GLU A 661 25.51 23.24 -10.63
C GLU A 661 26.40 22.66 -9.53
N VAL A 662 27.20 21.62 -9.82
CA VAL A 662 28.11 21.01 -8.85
C VAL A 662 29.24 21.97 -8.50
N ALA A 663 29.87 22.57 -9.52
CA ALA A 663 30.92 23.56 -9.35
C ALA A 663 30.41 24.85 -8.70
N GLN A 664 29.17 25.24 -8.97
CA GLN A 664 28.55 26.42 -8.35
C GLN A 664 28.17 26.20 -6.89
N SER A 665 27.93 24.96 -6.45
CA SER A 665 27.42 24.63 -5.12
C SER A 665 28.51 24.28 -4.11
N ALA A 666 29.74 24.07 -4.56
CA ALA A 666 30.91 23.86 -3.72
C ALA A 666 31.86 25.06 -3.81
N ASP A 667 32.58 25.33 -2.73
CA ASP A 667 33.63 26.33 -2.70
C ASP A 667 34.96 25.84 -3.32
N LYS A 668 35.22 24.53 -3.23
CA LYS A 668 36.35 23.84 -3.84
C LYS A 668 36.04 22.35 -3.97
N ILE A 669 36.59 21.71 -5.00
CA ILE A 669 36.47 20.27 -5.24
C ILE A 669 37.88 19.66 -5.17
N TYR A 670 38.01 18.61 -4.37
CA TYR A 670 39.21 17.82 -4.14
C TYR A 670 39.02 16.43 -4.73
N LEU A 671 39.91 16.05 -5.64
CA LEU A 671 39.83 14.79 -6.38
C LEU A 671 41.01 13.90 -6.00
N SER A 672 40.75 12.63 -5.69
CA SER A 672 41.78 11.68 -5.24
C SER A 672 42.96 11.56 -6.23
N GLN A 673 42.68 11.51 -7.54
CA GLN A 673 43.73 11.36 -8.56
C GLN A 673 44.66 12.58 -8.60
N GLU A 674 44.13 13.79 -8.42
CA GLU A 674 44.94 15.02 -8.43
C GLU A 674 45.73 15.21 -7.15
N MET A 675 45.18 14.73 -6.03
CA MET A 675 45.83 14.75 -4.73
C MET A 675 46.89 13.65 -4.57
N GLY A 676 46.87 12.62 -5.41
CA GLY A 676 47.74 11.45 -5.28
C GLY A 676 47.41 10.58 -4.05
N MET A 677 46.23 10.75 -3.46
CA MET A 677 45.79 10.18 -2.19
C MET A 677 44.32 9.76 -2.32
N ARG A 678 43.87 8.74 -1.58
CA ARG A 678 42.51 8.18 -1.73
C ARG A 678 41.85 7.97 -0.37
N LYS A 679 40.54 8.23 -0.26
CA LYS A 679 39.77 7.80 0.91
C LYS A 679 39.70 6.25 0.93
N PRO A 680 39.88 5.58 2.08
CA PRO A 680 39.80 6.10 3.44
C PRO A 680 41.14 6.50 4.09
N ASP A 681 42.24 6.60 3.33
CA ASP A 681 43.57 6.86 3.92
C ASP A 681 43.59 8.20 4.68
N ALA A 682 44.12 8.20 5.91
CA ALA A 682 44.15 9.37 6.79
C ALA A 682 44.80 10.63 6.14
N GLU A 683 45.79 10.42 5.27
CA GLU A 683 46.55 11.48 4.62
C GLU A 683 45.69 12.42 3.77
N ILE A 684 44.65 11.90 3.10
CA ILE A 684 43.80 12.71 2.22
C ILE A 684 42.98 13.74 3.03
N TYR A 685 42.46 13.33 4.19
CA TYR A 685 41.66 14.18 5.06
C TYR A 685 42.50 15.26 5.71
N LEU A 686 43.69 14.91 6.21
CA LEU A 686 44.64 15.86 6.79
C LEU A 686 45.08 16.91 5.77
N LYS A 687 45.29 16.50 4.51
CA LYS A 687 45.66 17.41 3.43
C LYS A 687 44.55 18.43 3.12
N VAL A 688 43.29 18.00 3.07
CA VAL A 688 42.14 18.90 2.87
C VAL A 688 42.00 19.88 4.03
N LEU A 689 42.08 19.40 5.27
CA LEU A 689 42.02 20.26 6.47
C LEU A 689 43.14 21.32 6.47
N GLN A 690 44.37 20.92 6.11
CA GLN A 690 45.51 21.82 6.04
C GLN A 690 45.35 22.90 4.96
N GLU A 691 44.82 22.54 3.79
CA GLU A 691 44.62 23.49 2.70
C GLU A 691 43.46 24.46 2.94
N GLU A 692 42.36 23.99 3.56
CA GLU A 692 41.24 24.85 3.91
C GLU A 692 41.49 25.64 5.21
N GLY A 693 42.52 25.28 5.98
CA GLY A 693 42.94 26.03 7.18
C GLY A 693 42.07 25.80 8.41
N PHE A 694 41.37 24.66 8.50
CA PHE A 694 40.50 24.30 9.62
C PHE A 694 41.05 23.11 10.41
N PRO A 695 40.95 23.12 11.75
CA PRO A 695 41.25 21.94 12.55
C PRO A 695 40.12 20.89 12.46
N ALA A 696 40.45 19.62 12.70
CA ALA A 696 39.52 18.50 12.51
C ALA A 696 38.24 18.60 13.37
N ASP A 697 38.34 19.18 14.57
CA ASP A 697 37.23 19.41 15.49
C ASP A 697 36.22 20.48 15.02
N GLN A 698 36.58 21.27 14.00
CA GLN A 698 35.71 22.27 13.37
C GLN A 698 35.17 21.81 12.01
N ALA A 699 35.48 20.59 11.59
CA ALA A 699 35.02 20.02 10.32
C ALA A 699 33.96 18.94 10.54
N VAL A 700 32.97 18.91 9.64
CA VAL A 700 31.99 17.81 9.55
C VAL A 700 32.11 17.15 8.19
N PHE A 701 32.25 15.84 8.17
CA PHE A 701 32.38 15.06 6.93
C PHE A 701 31.16 14.17 6.71
N PHE A 702 30.63 14.17 5.49
CA PHE A 702 29.47 13.38 5.09
C PHE A 702 29.87 12.46 3.95
N ASP A 703 29.61 11.17 4.09
CA ASP A 703 29.90 10.13 3.09
C ASP A 703 28.94 8.97 3.30
N ASP A 704 28.55 8.26 2.25
CA ASP A 704 27.69 7.07 2.33
C ASP A 704 28.49 5.80 2.66
N ASN A 705 29.78 5.78 2.32
CA ASN A 705 30.68 4.67 2.56
C ASN A 705 31.23 4.69 4.01
N ALA A 706 30.98 3.60 4.74
CA ALA A 706 31.44 3.43 6.12
C ALA A 706 32.96 3.56 6.26
N ASP A 707 33.75 2.98 5.36
CA ASP A 707 35.22 2.99 5.44
C ASP A 707 35.77 4.43 5.38
N ASN A 708 35.18 5.27 4.53
CA ASN A 708 35.53 6.68 4.43
C ASN A 708 35.22 7.43 5.73
N ILE A 709 34.06 7.15 6.32
CA ILE A 709 33.64 7.72 7.61
C ILE A 709 34.62 7.31 8.73
N HIS A 710 35.03 6.04 8.76
CA HIS A 710 36.02 5.55 9.72
C HIS A 710 37.38 6.24 9.54
N GLY A 711 37.87 6.35 8.30
CA GLY A 711 39.12 7.04 7.98
C GLY A 711 39.11 8.53 8.40
N ALA A 712 37.98 9.21 8.19
CA ALA A 712 37.80 10.61 8.61
C ALA A 712 37.70 10.76 10.14
N ARG A 713 37.04 9.82 10.83
CA ARG A 713 36.97 9.81 12.31
C ARG A 713 38.33 9.56 12.94
N ALA A 714 39.15 8.70 12.34
CA ALA A 714 40.50 8.39 12.81
C ALA A 714 41.41 9.62 12.86
N VAL A 715 41.18 10.62 12.01
CA VAL A 715 41.90 11.91 12.01
C VAL A 715 41.22 12.99 12.85
N GLY A 716 40.14 12.66 13.57
CA GLY A 716 39.44 13.54 14.50
C GLY A 716 38.33 14.40 13.89
N ILE A 717 37.87 14.11 12.66
CA ILE A 717 36.75 14.82 12.03
C ILE A 717 35.41 14.28 12.55
N THR A 718 34.44 15.17 12.78
CA THR A 718 33.08 14.75 13.07
C THR A 718 32.44 14.19 11.80
N SER A 719 32.31 12.86 11.69
CA SER A 719 31.83 12.24 10.45
C SER A 719 30.44 11.61 10.60
N ILE A 720 29.56 11.86 9.62
CA ILE A 720 28.17 11.39 9.55
C ILE A 720 28.03 10.47 8.33
N GLN A 721 27.72 9.20 8.57
CA GLN A 721 27.43 8.25 7.49
C GLN A 721 26.02 8.48 6.96
N VAL A 722 25.87 8.80 5.68
CA VAL A 722 24.57 9.04 5.04
C VAL A 722 24.04 7.72 4.47
N ILE A 723 23.04 7.12 5.12
CA ILE A 723 22.49 5.80 4.73
C ILE A 723 21.15 5.97 4.01
N ASP A 724 20.42 7.05 4.30
CA ASP A 724 19.12 7.36 3.72
C ASP A 724 18.81 8.86 3.72
N LYS A 725 17.64 9.23 3.20
CA LYS A 725 17.13 10.62 3.16
C LYS A 725 16.80 11.20 4.55
N GLN A 726 16.82 10.39 5.62
CA GLN A 726 16.44 10.74 6.99
C GLN A 726 17.60 10.66 7.98
N THR A 727 18.84 10.51 7.51
CA THR A 727 20.00 10.34 8.37
C THR A 727 20.21 11.61 9.23
N ILE A 728 20.07 11.49 10.55
CA ILE A 728 20.18 12.57 11.55
C ILE A 728 21.30 12.21 12.55
N PRO A 729 22.15 13.17 12.97
CA PRO A 729 23.39 12.92 13.73
C PRO A 729 23.23 12.15 15.05
N ASP A 730 24.22 11.30 15.35
CA ASP A 730 24.35 10.50 16.57
C ASP A 730 24.51 11.39 17.82
N TRP A 731 23.42 11.61 18.56
CA TRP A 731 23.49 12.14 19.93
C TRP A 731 23.14 11.04 20.95
N PRO A 732 23.95 10.80 22.00
CA PRO A 732 23.80 9.67 22.91
C PRO A 732 22.43 9.53 23.57
N LEU A 733 21.82 10.65 23.95
CA LEU A 733 20.48 10.66 24.57
C LEU A 733 19.36 10.34 23.58
N TRP A 734 19.52 10.74 22.32
CA TRP A 734 18.56 10.46 21.27
C TRP A 734 18.64 9.00 20.81
N ALA A 735 19.85 8.44 20.72
CA ALA A 735 20.06 7.02 20.45
C ALA A 735 19.46 6.13 21.57
N TRP A 736 19.70 6.48 22.84
CA TRP A 736 19.07 5.79 23.97
C TRP A 736 17.54 5.97 23.97
N GLY A 737 17.03 7.15 23.67
CA GLY A 737 15.59 7.42 23.55
C GLY A 737 14.92 6.58 22.46
N LYS A 738 15.56 6.42 21.30
CA LYS A 738 15.09 5.54 20.22
C LYS A 738 15.10 4.07 20.65
N LEU A 739 16.16 3.62 21.33
CA LEU A 739 16.23 2.28 21.89
C LEU A 739 15.10 2.05 22.91
N LEU A 740 14.86 3.00 23.81
CA LEU A 740 13.77 2.93 24.79
C LEU A 740 12.40 2.83 24.11
N TRP A 741 12.15 3.65 23.08
CA TRP A 741 10.89 3.62 22.33
C TRP A 741 10.68 2.30 21.60
N GLN A 742 11.74 1.78 20.96
CA GLN A 742 11.70 0.47 20.30
C GLN A 742 11.39 -0.66 21.29
N ARG A 743 11.90 -0.60 22.52
CA ARG A 743 11.57 -1.61 23.55
C ARG A 743 10.11 -1.51 23.98
N ILE A 744 9.63 -0.31 24.29
CA ILE A 744 8.25 -0.08 24.71
C ILE A 744 7.26 -0.69 23.69
N ASP A 745 7.55 -0.52 22.41
CA ASP A 745 6.76 -1.07 21.30
C ASP A 745 6.89 -2.60 21.17
N GLN A 746 8.12 -3.13 21.18
CA GLN A 746 8.38 -4.58 21.10
C GLN A 746 7.75 -5.37 22.25
N ASP A 747 7.86 -4.84 23.47
CA ASP A 747 7.36 -5.48 24.68
C ASP A 747 5.85 -5.24 24.89
N ASN A 748 5.19 -4.51 23.97
CA ASN A 748 3.76 -4.20 24.00
C ASN A 748 3.30 -3.68 25.38
N MET A 749 4.04 -2.71 25.92
CA MET A 749 3.95 -2.30 27.33
C MET A 749 2.51 -1.96 27.78
N THR A 750 1.73 -1.29 26.94
CA THR A 750 0.35 -0.90 27.23
C THR A 750 -0.60 -2.09 27.31
N THR A 751 -0.44 -3.09 26.43
CA THR A 751 -1.18 -4.35 26.46
C THR A 751 -0.79 -5.18 27.68
N LEU A 752 0.50 -5.23 28.01
CA LEU A 752 1.02 -5.91 29.20
C LEU A 752 0.48 -5.27 30.49
N ALA A 753 0.44 -3.94 30.56
CA ALA A 753 -0.19 -3.21 31.66
C ALA A 753 -1.69 -3.52 31.79
N GLY A 754 -2.40 -3.67 30.67
CA GLY A 754 -3.81 -4.07 30.63
C GLY A 754 -4.05 -5.45 31.24
N ASN A 755 -3.23 -6.42 30.87
CA ASN A 755 -3.27 -7.77 31.45
C ASN A 755 -3.00 -7.74 32.96
N LEU A 756 -1.93 -7.04 33.40
CA LEU A 756 -1.61 -6.91 34.82
C LEU A 756 -2.72 -6.21 35.61
N ALA A 757 -3.38 -5.22 35.04
CA ALA A 757 -4.49 -4.53 35.67
C ALA A 757 -5.71 -5.44 35.87
N TYR A 758 -6.04 -6.24 34.86
CA TYR A 758 -7.12 -7.23 34.93
C TYR A 758 -6.84 -8.30 35.99
N VAL A 759 -5.64 -8.88 36.00
CA VAL A 759 -5.23 -9.87 37.02
C VAL A 759 -5.22 -9.25 38.41
N SER A 760 -4.72 -8.02 38.56
CA SER A 760 -4.72 -7.30 39.83
C SER A 760 -6.13 -7.09 40.39
N LEU A 761 -7.09 -6.73 39.54
CA LEU A 761 -8.48 -6.52 39.95
C LEU A 761 -9.13 -7.82 40.45
N LEU A 762 -8.90 -8.95 39.75
CA LEU A 762 -9.42 -10.27 40.15
C LEU A 762 -8.76 -10.80 41.42
N SER A 763 -7.46 -10.52 41.61
CA SER A 763 -6.69 -11.03 42.74
C SER A 763 -6.75 -10.15 44.00
N LEU A 764 -7.21 -8.90 43.92
CA LEU A 764 -7.22 -7.97 45.06
C LEU A 764 -8.00 -8.51 46.27
N VAL A 765 -9.23 -8.98 46.05
CA VAL A 765 -10.09 -9.51 47.13
C VAL A 765 -9.54 -10.82 47.70
N PRO A 766 -9.17 -11.83 46.87
CA PRO A 766 -8.48 -13.02 47.36
C PRO A 766 -7.20 -12.73 48.15
N LEU A 767 -6.41 -11.75 47.71
CA LEU A 767 -5.15 -11.40 48.35
C LEU A 767 -5.38 -10.84 49.76
N VAL A 768 -6.29 -9.88 49.88
CA VAL A 768 -6.68 -9.30 51.17
C VAL A 768 -7.25 -10.37 52.09
N ALA A 769 -8.05 -11.29 51.56
CA ALA A 769 -8.58 -12.42 52.31
C ALA A 769 -7.49 -13.35 52.84
N VAL A 770 -6.50 -13.72 52.02
CA VAL A 770 -5.38 -14.57 52.43
C VAL A 770 -4.56 -13.89 53.53
N VAL A 771 -4.30 -12.59 53.41
CA VAL A 771 -3.57 -11.81 54.44
C VAL A 771 -4.34 -11.80 55.77
N PHE A 772 -5.64 -11.52 55.77
CA PHE A 772 -6.44 -11.53 56.99
C PHE A 772 -6.63 -12.92 57.58
N ALA A 773 -6.75 -13.96 56.75
CA ALA A 773 -6.79 -15.35 57.22
C ALA A 773 -5.49 -15.75 57.90
N LEU A 774 -4.33 -15.35 57.35
CA LEU A 774 -3.03 -15.55 57.98
C LEU A 774 -2.91 -14.82 59.31
N PHE A 775 -3.33 -13.55 59.40
CA PHE A 775 -3.30 -12.80 60.66
C PHE A 775 -4.26 -13.38 61.71
N ALA A 776 -5.43 -13.88 61.29
CA ALA A 776 -6.36 -14.55 62.19
C ALA A 776 -5.83 -15.89 62.72
N ALA A 777 -4.96 -16.57 61.98
CA ALA A 777 -4.34 -17.83 62.39
C ALA A 777 -3.33 -17.68 63.53
N PHE A 778 -2.80 -16.47 63.76
CA PHE A 778 -1.78 -16.20 64.78
C PHE A 778 -2.25 -15.08 65.73
N PRO A 779 -2.61 -15.39 66.99
CA PRO A 779 -3.19 -14.43 67.94
C PRO A 779 -2.37 -13.15 68.18
N MET A 780 -1.04 -13.21 67.99
CA MET A 780 -0.13 -12.08 68.13
C MET A 780 -0.42 -10.93 67.14
N PHE A 781 -1.08 -11.21 66.00
CA PHE A 781 -1.41 -10.20 64.99
C PHE A 781 -2.85 -9.66 65.10
N ALA A 782 -3.59 -9.98 66.17
CA ALA A 782 -4.97 -9.55 66.32
C ALA A 782 -5.14 -8.01 66.29
N ASP A 783 -4.29 -7.29 67.02
CA ASP A 783 -4.32 -5.82 67.07
C ASP A 783 -3.87 -5.19 65.73
N ILE A 784 -2.85 -5.78 65.10
CA ILE A 784 -2.33 -5.36 63.79
C ILE A 784 -3.39 -5.57 62.70
N SER A 785 -4.15 -6.65 62.77
CA SER A 785 -5.26 -6.94 61.85
C SER A 785 -6.36 -5.89 61.91
N VAL A 786 -6.72 -5.43 63.11
CA VAL A 786 -7.72 -4.36 63.30
C VAL A 786 -7.21 -3.03 62.75
N GLN A 787 -5.95 -2.68 63.04
CA GLN A 787 -5.34 -1.45 62.53
C GLN A 787 -5.20 -1.46 61.00
N LEU A 788 -4.73 -2.57 60.42
CA LEU A 788 -4.59 -2.72 58.97
C LEU A 788 -5.95 -2.64 58.27
N ARG A 789 -7.00 -3.22 58.85
CA ARG A 789 -8.36 -3.14 58.34
C ARG A 789 -8.85 -1.69 58.30
N HIS A 790 -8.73 -0.97 59.42
CA HIS A 790 -9.11 0.44 59.50
C HIS A 790 -8.32 1.29 58.51
N PHE A 791 -7.03 1.01 58.38
CA PHE A 791 -6.12 1.69 57.48
C PHE A 791 -6.47 1.50 55.99
N ILE A 792 -6.73 0.25 55.57
CA ILE A 792 -7.14 -0.05 54.19
C ILE A 792 -8.47 0.64 53.88
N PHE A 793 -9.45 0.58 54.76
CA PHE A 793 -10.77 1.18 54.50
C PHE A 793 -10.75 2.71 54.48
N ALA A 794 -9.97 3.34 55.36
CA ALA A 794 -9.88 4.80 55.41
C ALA A 794 -9.16 5.40 54.19
N ASN A 795 -8.24 4.66 53.55
CA ASN A 795 -7.34 5.24 52.55
C ASN A 795 -7.50 4.68 51.12
N PHE A 796 -8.03 3.47 50.94
CA PHE A 796 -8.09 2.86 49.60
C PHE A 796 -9.26 3.39 48.75
N MET A 797 -10.35 3.88 49.39
CA MET A 797 -11.57 4.35 48.68
C MET A 797 -12.43 5.34 49.50
N PRO A 798 -12.18 6.67 49.45
CA PRO A 798 -12.83 7.66 50.31
C PRO A 798 -14.35 7.83 50.10
N ALA A 799 -14.86 7.51 48.90
CA ALA A 799 -16.24 7.81 48.51
C ALA A 799 -17.22 6.62 48.65
N THR A 800 -16.74 5.41 49.00
CA THR A 800 -17.59 4.18 49.06
C THR A 800 -17.19 3.20 50.18
N GLY A 801 -16.42 3.67 51.17
CA GLY A 801 -15.79 2.84 52.20
C GLY A 801 -16.77 1.94 52.97
N ASP A 802 -17.93 2.46 53.36
CA ASP A 802 -18.88 1.74 54.23
C ASP A 802 -19.50 0.50 53.57
N VAL A 803 -19.73 0.52 52.25
CA VAL A 803 -20.37 -0.58 51.53
C VAL A 803 -19.38 -1.72 51.31
N ILE A 804 -18.17 -1.39 50.83
CA ILE A 804 -17.10 -2.36 50.59
C ILE A 804 -16.59 -2.95 51.92
N GLN A 805 -16.53 -2.13 52.98
CA GLN A 805 -16.20 -2.58 54.33
C GLN A 805 -17.14 -3.69 54.80
N ARG A 806 -18.47 -3.51 54.64
CA ARG A 806 -19.45 -4.55 55.01
C ARG A 806 -19.24 -5.84 54.22
N TYR A 807 -19.00 -5.76 52.91
CA TYR A 807 -18.77 -6.95 52.09
C TYR A 807 -17.46 -7.67 52.43
N ILE A 808 -16.39 -6.94 52.72
CA ILE A 808 -15.11 -7.53 53.11
C ILE A 808 -15.19 -8.13 54.53
N GLU A 809 -15.84 -7.44 55.49
CA GLU A 809 -16.08 -8.00 56.82
C GLU A 809 -16.97 -9.24 56.78
N GLN A 810 -18.02 -9.22 55.95
CA GLN A 810 -18.88 -10.37 55.71
C GLN A 810 -18.14 -11.51 55.01
N PHE A 811 -17.23 -11.21 54.09
CA PHE A 811 -16.35 -12.19 53.46
C PHE A 811 -15.39 -12.84 54.47
N VAL A 812 -14.74 -12.05 55.32
CA VAL A 812 -13.84 -12.55 56.38
C VAL A 812 -14.63 -13.40 57.38
N ALA A 813 -15.83 -12.99 57.78
CA ALA A 813 -16.70 -13.79 58.62
C ALA A 813 -17.13 -15.12 57.94
N ASN A 814 -17.38 -15.09 56.63
CA ASN A 814 -17.70 -16.26 55.82
C ASN A 814 -16.47 -17.16 55.54
N SER A 815 -15.25 -16.64 55.63
CA SER A 815 -14.01 -17.40 55.48
C SER A 815 -13.92 -18.55 56.49
N ASN A 816 -14.50 -18.38 57.69
CA ASN A 816 -14.59 -19.44 58.70
C ASN A 816 -15.51 -20.60 58.31
N ARG A 817 -16.34 -20.43 57.27
CA ARG A 817 -17.24 -21.47 56.71
C ARG A 817 -16.77 -21.98 55.35
N MET A 818 -15.60 -21.54 54.87
CA MET A 818 -15.14 -21.83 53.52
C MET A 818 -14.62 -23.27 53.41
N THR A 819 -14.94 -23.95 52.31
CA THR A 819 -14.43 -25.29 52.03
C THR A 819 -12.92 -25.25 51.74
N ALA A 820 -12.22 -26.37 51.96
CA ALA A 820 -10.80 -26.49 51.65
C ALA A 820 -10.48 -26.15 50.17
N VAL A 821 -11.40 -26.48 49.26
CA VAL A 821 -11.30 -26.14 47.82
C VAL A 821 -11.35 -24.62 47.60
N GLY A 822 -12.26 -23.91 48.29
CA GLY A 822 -12.33 -22.44 48.24
C GLY A 822 -11.07 -21.78 48.79
N ALA A 823 -10.51 -22.31 49.89
CA ALA A 823 -9.26 -21.82 50.47
C ALA A 823 -8.08 -21.98 49.52
N ILE A 824 -7.95 -23.14 48.87
CA ILE A 824 -6.93 -23.37 47.84
C ILE A 824 -7.15 -22.42 46.65
N GLY A 825 -8.39 -22.21 46.21
CA GLY A 825 -8.71 -21.28 45.12
C GLY A 825 -8.29 -19.84 45.39
N LEU A 826 -8.49 -19.33 46.62
CA LEU A 826 -8.04 -17.99 47.00
C LEU A 826 -6.51 -17.86 47.03
N ILE A 827 -5.82 -18.90 47.50
CA ILE A 827 -4.35 -18.93 47.51
C ILE A 827 -3.83 -18.95 46.07
N VAL A 828 -4.40 -19.78 45.19
CA VAL A 828 -4.00 -19.86 43.78
C VAL A 828 -4.23 -18.53 43.06
N THR A 829 -5.40 -17.91 43.23
CA THR A 829 -5.72 -16.61 42.62
C THR A 829 -4.82 -15.49 43.13
N SER A 830 -4.40 -15.54 44.39
CA SER A 830 -3.41 -14.60 44.95
C SER A 830 -2.01 -14.82 44.36
N LEU A 831 -1.60 -16.09 44.17
CA LEU A 831 -0.31 -16.43 43.55
C LEU A 831 -0.25 -16.11 42.05
N LEU A 832 -1.39 -16.12 41.34
CA LEU A 832 -1.47 -15.76 39.92
C LEU A 832 -1.02 -14.32 39.66
N LEU A 833 -1.40 -13.37 40.52
CA LEU A 833 -0.94 -11.98 40.41
C LEU A 833 0.59 -11.91 40.50
N MET A 834 1.18 -12.65 41.44
CA MET A 834 2.61 -12.63 41.67
C MET A 834 3.37 -13.25 40.51
N TYR A 835 2.85 -14.35 39.97
CA TYR A 835 3.37 -14.95 38.76
C TYR A 835 3.28 -14.00 37.56
N ALA A 836 2.17 -13.26 37.41
CA ALA A 836 2.02 -12.30 36.33
C ALA A 836 3.02 -11.14 36.42
N VAL A 837 3.26 -10.60 37.62
CA VAL A 837 4.25 -9.54 37.86
C VAL A 837 5.68 -10.04 37.62
N ASP A 838 6.03 -11.22 38.13
CA ASP A 838 7.35 -11.83 37.91
C ASP A 838 7.58 -12.13 36.41
N SER A 839 6.57 -12.67 35.74
CA SER A 839 6.62 -12.93 34.30
C SER A 839 6.79 -11.65 33.49
N ALA A 840 6.00 -10.60 33.77
CA ALA A 840 6.09 -9.32 33.07
C ALA A 840 7.49 -8.68 33.20
N LEU A 841 8.04 -8.61 34.42
CA LEU A 841 9.37 -8.05 34.62
C LEU A 841 10.47 -8.95 34.01
N ASN A 842 10.36 -10.27 34.09
CA ASN A 842 11.36 -11.13 33.46
C ASN A 842 11.32 -11.08 31.92
N THR A 843 10.16 -10.83 31.32
CA THR A 843 10.01 -10.54 29.89
C THR A 843 10.77 -9.27 29.50
N ILE A 844 10.59 -8.17 30.24
CA ILE A 844 11.33 -6.91 30.00
C ILE A 844 12.84 -7.13 30.04
N TRP A 845 13.35 -7.88 31.04
CA TRP A 845 14.78 -8.20 31.13
C TRP A 845 15.23 -9.35 30.21
N ARG A 846 14.35 -9.86 29.33
CA ARG A 846 14.58 -10.96 28.38
C ARG A 846 15.19 -12.20 29.04
N SER A 847 14.82 -12.46 30.28
CA SER A 847 15.40 -13.56 31.06
C SER A 847 14.62 -14.85 30.87
N LYS A 848 15.34 -15.91 30.51
CA LYS A 848 14.80 -17.29 30.42
C LYS A 848 15.09 -18.12 31.67
N ARG A 849 15.66 -17.51 32.72
CA ARG A 849 16.05 -18.23 33.95
C ARG A 849 14.85 -18.43 34.86
N VAL A 850 14.63 -19.67 35.30
CA VAL A 850 13.58 -20.02 36.25
C VAL A 850 14.16 -20.01 37.67
N ARG A 851 13.50 -19.31 38.60
CA ARG A 851 13.90 -19.32 40.01
C ARG A 851 13.46 -20.60 40.71
N PRO A 852 14.24 -21.12 41.67
CA PRO A 852 13.76 -22.18 42.55
C PRO A 852 12.51 -21.71 43.32
N LYS A 853 11.55 -22.61 43.51
CA LYS A 853 10.23 -22.28 44.10
C LYS A 853 10.32 -21.63 45.50
N VAL A 854 11.33 -22.00 46.30
CA VAL A 854 11.56 -21.46 47.65
C VAL A 854 11.91 -19.97 47.62
N TYR A 855 12.80 -19.56 46.71
CA TYR A 855 13.19 -18.15 46.56
C TYR A 855 12.07 -17.31 45.97
N SER A 856 11.31 -17.88 45.03
CA SER A 856 10.12 -17.23 44.47
C SER A 856 9.10 -16.94 45.58
N PHE A 857 8.85 -17.91 46.47
CA PHE A 857 7.98 -17.72 47.62
C PHE A 857 8.45 -16.59 48.56
N ALA A 858 9.75 -16.50 48.86
CA ALA A 858 10.29 -15.46 49.73
C ALA A 858 10.16 -14.05 49.13
N ILE A 859 10.44 -13.89 47.84
CA ILE A 859 10.29 -12.61 47.12
C ILE A 859 8.81 -12.22 47.06
N TYR A 860 7.95 -13.17 46.75
CA TYR A 860 6.51 -12.99 46.77
C TYR A 860 6.03 -12.53 48.14
N TRP A 861 6.44 -13.21 49.21
CA TRP A 861 6.10 -12.83 50.58
C TRP A 861 6.55 -11.41 50.93
N MET A 862 7.75 -11.02 50.50
CA MET A 862 8.27 -9.67 50.71
C MET A 862 7.46 -8.62 49.93
N ILE A 863 7.10 -8.85 48.66
CA ILE A 863 6.25 -7.94 47.88
C ILE A 863 4.87 -7.79 48.55
N LEU A 864 4.30 -8.91 49.02
CA LEU A 864 2.99 -8.96 49.66
C LEU A 864 2.92 -8.21 51.00
N THR A 865 4.01 -8.24 51.77
CA THR A 865 4.05 -7.63 53.11
C THR A 865 4.57 -6.20 53.04
N LEU A 866 5.67 -5.97 52.32
CA LEU A 866 6.35 -4.68 52.26
C LEU A 866 5.68 -3.72 51.27
N GLY A 867 5.16 -4.20 50.15
CA GLY A 867 4.54 -3.37 49.10
C GLY A 867 3.32 -2.59 49.60
N PRO A 868 2.26 -3.26 50.10
CA PRO A 868 1.09 -2.59 50.66
C PRO A 868 1.40 -1.72 51.88
N LEU A 869 2.37 -2.10 52.71
CA LEU A 869 2.82 -1.30 53.85
C LEU A 869 3.45 0.02 53.38
N LEU A 870 4.32 -0.04 52.37
CA LEU A 870 4.98 1.14 51.81
C LEU A 870 3.98 2.02 51.04
N ALA A 871 3.18 1.45 50.15
CA ALA A 871 2.14 2.18 49.43
C ALA A 871 1.12 2.82 50.38
N GLY A 872 0.73 2.09 51.42
CA GLY A 872 -0.08 2.59 52.52
C GLY A 872 0.57 3.80 53.19
N ALA A 873 1.77 3.65 53.74
CA ALA A 873 2.47 4.73 54.43
C ALA A 873 2.59 5.99 53.54
N SER A 874 2.87 5.81 52.23
CA SER A 874 2.88 6.90 51.25
C SER A 874 1.53 7.61 51.13
N LEU A 875 0.41 6.85 51.04
CA LEU A 875 -0.94 7.40 50.95
C LEU A 875 -1.39 8.10 52.23
N ALA A 876 -1.15 7.50 53.40
CA ALA A 876 -1.55 8.06 54.68
C ALA A 876 -0.83 9.38 54.98
N ILE A 877 0.46 9.47 54.67
CA ILE A 877 1.24 10.71 54.82
C ILE A 877 0.79 11.74 53.78
N SER A 878 0.51 11.33 52.54
CA SER A 878 -0.04 12.22 51.51
C SER A 878 -1.39 12.83 51.95
N SER A 879 -2.26 12.02 52.54
CA SER A 879 -3.58 12.44 53.07
C SER A 879 -3.44 13.36 54.28
N TYR A 880 -2.56 13.01 55.23
CA TYR A 880 -2.24 13.83 56.41
C TYR A 880 -1.70 15.21 56.00
N LEU A 881 -0.77 15.27 55.05
CA LEU A 881 -0.25 16.53 54.50
C LEU A 881 -1.33 17.38 53.81
N LEU A 882 -2.28 16.74 53.13
CA LEU A 882 -3.41 17.44 52.53
C LEU A 882 -4.32 18.04 53.61
N SER A 883 -4.54 17.32 54.72
CA SER A 883 -5.34 17.79 55.86
C SER A 883 -4.65 18.94 56.64
N LEU A 884 -3.32 18.93 56.72
CA LEU A 884 -2.51 19.99 57.33
C LEU A 884 -2.53 21.30 56.53
N ARG A 885 -2.76 21.26 55.21
CA ARG A 885 -2.90 22.49 54.40
C ARG A 885 -4.04 23.40 54.87
N TRP A 886 -5.00 22.89 55.63
CA TRP A 886 -6.12 23.66 56.18
C TRP A 886 -5.88 24.11 57.65
N ALA A 887 -4.89 23.57 58.34
CA ALA A 887 -4.62 23.79 59.76
C ALA A 887 -3.20 24.38 59.99
N SER A 888 -3.06 25.68 59.73
CA SER A 888 -2.05 26.67 60.19
C SER A 888 -0.62 26.28 60.64
N GLU A 889 0.34 27.11 60.19
CA GLU A 889 1.51 27.66 60.92
C GLU A 889 2.36 26.74 61.83
N LEU A 890 2.92 25.64 61.29
CA LEU A 890 3.99 24.90 61.97
C LEU A 890 5.20 24.64 61.04
N ASN A 891 6.39 25.04 61.51
CA ASN A 891 7.75 24.77 61.01
C ASN A 891 7.96 24.37 59.52
N SER A 892 8.46 25.32 58.74
CA SER A 892 8.77 25.18 57.30
C SER A 892 9.67 24.00 56.93
N VAL A 893 10.59 23.57 57.81
CA VAL A 893 11.54 22.49 57.51
C VAL A 893 10.89 21.11 57.66
N LEU A 894 10.07 20.91 58.70
CA LEU A 894 9.42 19.61 58.93
C LEU A 894 8.37 19.36 57.83
N ASP A 895 7.65 20.40 57.43
CA ASP A 895 6.69 20.35 56.32
C ASP A 895 7.37 20.00 54.99
N GLU A 896 8.53 20.59 54.70
CA GLU A 896 9.25 20.31 53.45
C GLU A 896 9.83 18.89 53.42
N VAL A 897 10.33 18.40 54.57
CA VAL A 897 10.77 17.00 54.72
C VAL A 897 9.60 16.03 54.53
N LEU A 898 8.46 16.31 55.17
CA LEU A 898 7.27 15.46 55.05
C LEU A 898 6.72 15.45 53.61
N ARG A 899 6.83 16.55 52.84
CA ARG A 899 6.41 16.61 51.42
C ARG A 899 7.21 15.70 50.49
N ILE A 900 8.50 15.51 50.76
CA ILE A 900 9.38 14.65 49.95
C ILE A 900 9.29 13.18 50.39
N PHE A 901 8.83 12.93 51.62
CA PHE A 901 8.80 11.60 52.21
C PHE A 901 7.99 10.56 51.41
N PRO A 902 6.76 10.84 50.90
CA PRO A 902 6.04 9.91 50.02
C PRO A 902 6.83 9.53 48.77
N LEU A 903 7.55 10.49 48.16
CA LEU A 903 8.38 10.24 46.98
C LEU A 903 9.55 9.32 47.32
N LEU A 904 10.23 9.53 48.45
CA LEU A 904 11.31 8.64 48.91
C LEU A 904 10.83 7.21 49.14
N LEU A 905 9.61 7.08 49.66
CA LEU A 905 9.02 5.81 50.01
C LEU A 905 8.56 5.03 48.76
N SER A 906 7.95 5.73 47.80
CA SER A 906 7.66 5.22 46.45
C SER A 906 8.95 4.86 45.68
N TRP A 907 9.99 5.69 45.79
CA TRP A 907 11.29 5.44 45.19
C TRP A 907 11.96 4.18 45.75
N LEU A 908 11.98 4.01 47.07
CA LEU A 908 12.46 2.80 47.74
C LEU A 908 11.67 1.56 47.30
N ALA A 909 10.35 1.67 47.20
CA ALA A 909 9.49 0.55 46.77
C ALA A 909 9.82 0.10 45.33
N PHE A 910 9.89 1.02 44.38
CA PHE A 910 10.24 0.67 42.99
C PHE A 910 11.69 0.23 42.85
N TRP A 911 12.62 0.77 43.64
CA TRP A 911 14.00 0.32 43.65
C TRP A 911 14.11 -1.14 44.12
N LEU A 912 13.42 -1.51 45.20
CA LEU A 912 13.33 -2.91 45.65
C LEU A 912 12.68 -3.80 44.58
N LEU A 913 11.63 -3.32 43.91
CA LEU A 913 10.95 -4.06 42.84
C LEU A 913 11.91 -4.38 41.69
N TYR A 914 12.61 -3.37 41.15
CA TYR A 914 13.51 -3.53 39.99
C TYR A 914 14.83 -4.21 40.33
N SER A 915 15.23 -4.25 41.60
CA SER A 915 16.46 -4.92 42.03
C SER A 915 16.24 -6.37 42.45
N LEU A 916 15.09 -6.70 43.03
CA LEU A 916 14.83 -8.03 43.62
C LEU A 916 13.96 -8.93 42.73
N VAL A 917 13.06 -8.38 41.91
CA VAL A 917 12.12 -9.20 41.12
C VAL A 917 12.70 -9.73 39.81
N PRO A 918 13.54 -9.01 39.06
CA PRO A 918 14.19 -9.59 37.88
C PRO A 918 15.13 -10.76 38.26
N THR A 919 15.06 -11.85 37.50
CA THR A 919 15.95 -13.02 37.67
C THR A 919 17.40 -12.78 37.24
N THR A 920 17.67 -11.64 36.60
CA THR A 920 18.99 -11.19 36.17
C THR A 920 19.58 -10.20 37.17
N SER A 921 20.91 -10.12 37.24
CA SER A 921 21.58 -9.13 38.09
C SER A 921 21.41 -7.73 37.49
N VAL A 922 20.65 -6.88 38.18
CA VAL A 922 20.46 -5.47 37.80
C VAL A 922 21.44 -4.60 38.59
N ARG A 923 22.15 -3.70 37.89
CA ARG A 923 23.03 -2.73 38.56
C ARG A 923 22.19 -1.74 39.36
N ALA A 924 22.59 -1.49 40.61
CA ALA A 924 21.88 -0.59 41.51
C ALA A 924 21.69 0.82 40.94
N LYS A 925 22.68 1.35 40.18
CA LYS A 925 22.59 2.66 39.54
C LYS A 925 21.49 2.74 38.48
N ASP A 926 21.36 1.70 37.65
CA ASP A 926 20.37 1.67 36.57
C ASP A 926 18.96 1.55 37.18
N ALA A 927 18.82 0.69 38.20
CA ALA A 927 17.57 0.55 38.96
C ALA A 927 17.18 1.82 39.70
N MET A 928 18.14 2.60 40.23
CA MET A 928 17.88 3.90 40.87
C MET A 928 17.29 4.92 39.90
N ILE A 929 17.76 4.96 38.65
CA ILE A 929 17.27 5.90 37.63
C ILE A 929 15.83 5.55 37.25
N GLY A 930 15.57 4.28 36.88
CA GLY A 930 14.22 3.85 36.51
C GLY A 930 13.22 3.96 37.66
N SER A 931 13.63 3.62 38.88
CA SER A 931 12.78 3.77 40.08
C SER A 931 12.49 5.21 40.45
N LEU A 932 13.42 6.15 40.23
CA LEU A 932 13.19 7.57 40.47
C LEU A 932 12.16 8.13 39.48
N VAL A 933 12.28 7.79 38.19
CA VAL A 933 11.31 8.20 37.16
C VAL A 933 9.94 7.62 37.47
N ALA A 934 9.84 6.33 37.80
CA ALA A 934 8.60 5.70 38.20
C ALA A 934 7.99 6.34 39.45
N ALA A 935 8.79 6.67 40.47
CA ALA A 935 8.33 7.33 41.68
C ALA A 935 7.75 8.73 41.41
N LEU A 936 8.45 9.54 40.59
CA LEU A 936 7.97 10.87 40.20
C LEU A 936 6.65 10.78 39.42
N LEU A 937 6.57 9.87 38.44
CA LEU A 937 5.35 9.65 37.66
C LEU A 937 4.21 9.08 38.50
N PHE A 938 4.49 8.25 39.50
CA PHE A 938 3.50 7.71 40.43
C PHE A 938 2.92 8.80 41.34
N GLU A 939 3.76 9.67 41.91
CA GLU A 939 3.31 10.81 42.72
C GLU A 939 2.52 11.84 41.88
N LEU A 940 2.93 12.10 40.63
CA LEU A 940 2.16 12.91 39.68
C LEU A 940 0.86 12.23 39.28
N GLY A 941 0.89 10.91 39.04
CA GLY A 941 -0.26 10.08 38.71
C GLY A 941 -1.32 10.13 39.81
N LYS A 942 -0.94 10.05 41.09
CA LYS A 942 -1.88 10.21 42.23
C LYS A 942 -2.61 11.54 42.16
N LYS A 943 -1.89 12.64 41.90
CA LYS A 943 -2.48 13.98 41.77
C LYS A 943 -3.40 14.09 40.55
N GLY A 944 -2.96 13.56 39.41
CA GLY A 944 -3.75 13.52 38.17
C GLY A 944 -5.03 12.69 38.32
N PHE A 945 -4.97 11.56 39.01
CA PHE A 945 -6.13 10.70 39.27
C PHE A 945 -7.10 11.33 40.27
N ALA A 946 -6.60 12.00 41.30
CA ALA A 946 -7.44 12.81 42.19
C ALA A 946 -8.14 13.94 41.42
N LEU A 947 -7.44 14.61 40.50
CA LEU A 947 -8.04 15.61 39.60
C LEU A 947 -9.10 14.98 38.68
N TYR A 948 -8.84 13.81 38.12
CA TYR A 948 -9.78 13.08 37.26
C TYR A 948 -11.10 12.77 37.99
N ILE A 949 -11.03 12.21 39.21
CA ILE A 949 -12.24 11.91 40.00
C ILE A 949 -13.02 13.19 40.34
N THR A 950 -12.32 14.29 40.66
CA THR A 950 -12.96 15.56 41.04
C THR A 950 -13.56 16.32 39.87
N MET A 951 -12.94 16.24 38.67
CA MET A 951 -13.40 16.89 37.44
C MET A 951 -14.59 16.17 36.78
N PHE A 952 -14.78 14.87 37.04
CA PHE A 952 -15.84 14.06 36.41
C PHE A 952 -16.80 13.41 37.44
N PRO A 953 -17.58 14.20 38.22
CA PRO A 953 -18.57 13.65 39.17
C PRO A 953 -19.69 12.82 38.50
N SER A 954 -19.92 13.08 37.21
CA SER A 954 -20.97 12.46 36.41
C SER A 954 -20.86 10.94 36.27
N TYR A 955 -19.67 10.35 36.38
CA TYR A 955 -19.52 8.89 36.36
C TYR A 955 -20.25 8.20 37.51
N GLN A 956 -20.25 8.80 38.70
CA GLN A 956 -20.99 8.30 39.85
C GLN A 956 -22.50 8.51 39.69
N LEU A 957 -22.93 9.58 39.00
CA LEU A 957 -24.34 9.85 38.73
C LEU A 957 -24.97 8.82 37.77
N ILE A 958 -24.20 8.30 36.81
CA ILE A 958 -24.68 7.34 35.82
C ILE A 958 -24.63 5.90 36.33
N TYR A 959 -23.49 5.49 36.93
CA TYR A 959 -23.25 4.09 37.31
C TYR A 959 -23.48 3.79 38.80
N GLY A 960 -23.71 4.80 39.65
CA GLY A 960 -23.86 4.62 41.09
C GLY A 960 -22.66 3.91 41.72
N VAL A 961 -22.91 2.94 42.59
CA VAL A 961 -21.86 2.13 43.26
C VAL A 961 -21.02 1.34 42.26
N LEU A 962 -21.55 1.00 41.08
CA LEU A 962 -20.81 0.26 40.05
C LEU A 962 -19.70 1.11 39.40
N ALA A 963 -19.74 2.44 39.53
CA ALA A 963 -18.69 3.33 39.03
C ALA A 963 -17.30 3.03 39.64
N VAL A 964 -17.28 2.42 40.83
CA VAL A 964 -16.07 2.03 41.54
C VAL A 964 -15.18 1.11 40.72
N ILE A 965 -15.76 0.14 40.02
CA ILE A 965 -15.02 -0.90 39.28
C ILE A 965 -14.21 -0.29 38.12
N PRO A 966 -14.82 0.44 37.16
CA PRO A 966 -14.07 1.05 36.07
C PRO A 966 -13.09 2.13 36.55
N ILE A 967 -13.45 2.92 37.58
CA ILE A 967 -12.54 3.94 38.15
C ILE A 967 -11.30 3.26 38.76
N LEU A 968 -11.49 2.19 39.53
CA LEU A 968 -10.39 1.42 40.10
C LEU A 968 -9.54 0.76 39.00
N PHE A 969 -10.18 0.22 37.95
CA PHE A 969 -9.48 -0.39 36.83
C PHE A 969 -8.57 0.61 36.11
N VAL A 970 -9.06 1.83 35.83
CA VAL A 970 -8.26 2.91 35.23
C VAL A 970 -7.05 3.27 36.10
N TRP A 971 -7.24 3.37 37.42
CA TRP A 971 -6.13 3.67 38.34
C TRP A 971 -5.06 2.57 38.35
N VAL A 972 -5.50 1.31 38.43
CA VAL A 972 -4.60 0.15 38.45
C VAL A 972 -3.86 0.03 37.11
N TYR A 973 -4.56 0.26 35.99
CA TYR A 973 -3.96 0.30 34.65
C TYR A 973 -2.87 1.38 34.55
N TRP A 974 -3.19 2.60 34.95
CA TRP A 974 -2.25 3.71 34.94
C TRP A 974 -1.02 3.45 35.82
N THR A 975 -1.23 2.84 36.99
CA THR A 975 -0.16 2.43 37.89
C THR A 975 0.77 1.41 37.22
N TRP A 976 0.22 0.40 36.53
CA TRP A 976 1.04 -0.57 35.81
C TRP A 976 1.82 0.03 34.63
N CYS A 977 1.25 0.99 33.91
CA CYS A 977 1.99 1.72 32.86
C CYS A 977 3.23 2.42 33.45
N ILE A 978 3.10 3.06 34.62
CA ILE A 978 4.22 3.72 35.29
C ILE A 978 5.27 2.70 35.75
N VAL A 979 4.83 1.59 36.35
CA VAL A 979 5.74 0.54 36.84
C VAL A 979 6.52 -0.12 35.70
N LEU A 980 5.87 -0.42 34.59
CA LEU A 980 6.53 -1.04 33.43
C LEU A 980 7.45 -0.05 32.71
N LEU A 981 7.08 1.22 32.60
CA LEU A 981 7.94 2.24 32.01
C LEU A 981 9.26 2.40 32.80
N GLY A 982 9.20 2.41 34.14
CA GLY A 982 10.42 2.46 34.97
C GLY A 982 11.29 1.20 34.83
N ALA A 983 10.67 0.04 34.60
CA ALA A 983 11.37 -1.19 34.29
C ALA A 983 12.07 -1.13 32.91
N GLU A 984 11.39 -0.64 31.87
CA GLU A 984 11.97 -0.45 30.53
C GLU A 984 13.14 0.53 30.52
N ILE A 985 13.02 1.64 31.26
CA ILE A 985 14.13 2.59 31.44
C ILE A 985 15.32 1.89 32.11
N THR A 986 15.08 1.10 33.14
CA THR A 986 16.15 0.37 33.84
C THR A 986 16.84 -0.64 32.92
N ALA A 987 16.06 -1.41 32.16
CA ALA A 987 16.58 -2.45 31.27
C ALA A 987 17.32 -1.83 30.06
N SER A 988 16.77 -0.78 29.45
CA SER A 988 17.36 -0.08 28.30
C SER A 988 18.71 0.56 28.64
N LEU A 989 18.88 1.12 29.84
CA LEU A 989 20.18 1.64 30.30
C LEU A 989 21.25 0.54 30.38
N GLY A 990 20.85 -0.66 30.78
CA GLY A 990 21.74 -1.83 30.81
C GLY A 990 22.16 -2.26 29.41
N ASP A 991 21.23 -2.32 28.46
CA ASP A 991 21.49 -2.79 27.10
C ASP A 991 22.22 -1.75 26.25
N TYR A 992 21.89 -0.46 26.39
CA TYR A 992 22.62 0.63 25.74
C TYR A 992 24.10 0.63 26.11
N ARG A 993 24.42 0.34 27.38
CA ARG A 993 25.80 0.22 27.83
C ARG A 993 26.51 -0.99 27.21
N LYS A 994 25.82 -2.14 27.07
CA LYS A 994 26.41 -3.32 26.42
C LYS A 994 26.67 -3.08 24.94
N LEU A 995 25.76 -2.41 24.23
CA LEU A 995 25.94 -2.03 22.84
C LEU A 995 27.15 -1.11 22.67
N ARG A 996 27.30 -0.13 23.57
CA ARG A 996 28.47 0.74 23.58
C ARG A 996 29.77 0.00 23.87
N GLN A 997 29.76 -0.95 24.82
CA GLN A 997 30.94 -1.76 25.13
C GLN A 997 31.29 -2.74 24.00
N ALA A 998 30.30 -3.29 23.29
CA ALA A 998 30.51 -4.13 22.12
C ALA A 998 31.12 -3.34 20.96
N ALA A 999 30.60 -2.13 20.70
CA ALA A 999 31.19 -1.22 19.72
C ALA A 999 32.63 -0.84 20.09
N GLU A 1000 32.90 -0.51 21.36
CA GLU A 1000 34.26 -0.22 21.86
C GLU A 1000 35.19 -1.46 21.80
N GLN A 1001 34.66 -2.68 21.88
CA GLN A 1001 35.44 -3.93 21.76
C GLN A 1001 35.69 -4.33 20.30
N GLU A 1002 34.71 -4.18 19.41
CA GLU A 1002 34.90 -4.37 17.96
C GLU A 1002 35.95 -3.38 17.43
N GLU A 1003 35.91 -2.12 17.88
CA GLU A 1003 36.95 -1.11 17.59
C GLU A 1003 38.35 -1.49 18.10
N LEU A 1004 38.45 -2.30 19.16
CA LEU A 1004 39.72 -2.79 19.73
C LEU A 1004 40.20 -4.11 19.10
N GLU A 1005 39.29 -4.90 18.50
CA GLU A 1005 39.63 -6.14 17.78
C GLU A 1005 39.96 -5.88 16.31
N GLU A 1006 39.47 -4.77 15.75
CA GLU A 1006 39.81 -4.29 14.40
C GLU A 1006 41.09 -3.42 14.34
N GLN A 1007 41.55 -2.90 15.48
CA GLN A 1007 42.87 -2.25 15.66
C GLN A 1007 43.98 -3.27 15.92
#